data_AF-A0A964MSZ3-F1
#
_entry.id   AF-A0A964MSZ3-F1
#
_cell.length_a   1.000
_cell.length_b   1.000
_cell.length_c   1.000
_cell.angle_alpha   90.00
_cell.angle_beta   90.00
_cell.angle_gamma   90.00
#
_symmetry.space_group_name_H-M   'P 1'
#
loop_
_entity.id
_entity.type
_entity.pdbx_description
1 polymer ?
#
loop_
_entity_poly.entity_id
_entity_poly.type
_entity_poly.pdbx_seq_one_letter_code
_entity_poly.pdbx_strand_id
1 'polypeptide(L)'
;MRARVLCAAMITLLASVAFQTTAAASQSQPAVPQIQTTPDLKAWIGRTVTLVRVEIEGQPVAQASLFELLEVRRGVPLSDEAVRESLAHLRNLDRYETVAAMAQPDGEGVTVVFSLTPRHPIDRLEFRGALGLDAQSLERGVLEQTGGRLVAVKTEAAAEAVRRLLADEGFFRPVVKAAVEPRHDVHAATLVLTVEAGARQRIGTITVGGDSPLPAAEVLNALNVSTGSPYRRRAIEDALRAVAERLRTRRYYEASASHFPTGDGEVVDVTITVDAGPIFDIVVTGDPLPSGGADQWIPIRRENSADEDLLEDSALRIRTALQNQGHWRARVEIRRVEQPAGNRTVVTVDVNQGRRYRLRDVTISGNTFLASPDARALLALRIGEPFREDEVTARVQALANAYAVAGYAVIVEVIPEEVPSTRADLDSEVVVHLTIIEGPARTVGNILIVGASQIEESAVRKAIASRTGEPLRDGQVRADRNNVEALYRNAGFQSATVAVVLSGGPRYTATFTINEGRQTIVDHVIVAGNSRVSTATILGQVTLKSGQPLGQAARAESQRRLNDLAIFRRVSITQGPDTSGDGRVDVIVHVEESSATTIGYGGGIEFGRTTRTVEGGVEDRFEFAPRGFLEVGRRNLFGGNRSINLFSRVSLRPRSEPDDPARDGKGFALSEYRVTGSYRATRIWRTNTDLVVSATAERAIRTSFTFVRRAANAEALRRLSTKLSVFGRYALDSTRLFDTRISEEDQPLIDRLFPQIRLSSISSGVVWDNRDDFLDPTSGGWLSADAEIASRSLGSQVGFVKAFFQATGFRRITRANRVVLAGRIQVGVARGFERQVTRLDDNGLPILGPDGEPLTDTVADLPAGRRFFAGGSTSVRGFQQDRLGVAGILNATGLSNGGNGMVVMNGEVRTQVLTDVSLVGFIDGGNVFARASDIRAGDFRGAAGLGIRYRSPLGPLRLDFGFKLDHRLFNLKRERGWEFHLSIGEAF
;
A
#
# COMPACT_ATOMS: atom_id res chain seq x y z
N MET A 1 -19.55 23.25 24.89
CA MET A 1 -20.72 22.83 25.69
C MET A 1 -21.70 23.98 25.71
N ARG A 2 -22.93 23.78 25.20
CA ARG A 2 -24.07 24.75 25.30
C ARG A 2 -23.84 26.11 24.58
N ALA A 3 -24.88 26.84 24.18
CA ALA A 3 -26.25 26.47 23.80
C ALA A 3 -26.99 27.69 23.24
N ARG A 4 -27.80 27.47 22.19
CA ARG A 4 -29.08 28.18 21.91
C ARG A 4 -28.94 29.70 21.62
N VAL A 5 -29.83 30.34 20.86
CA VAL A 5 -31.30 30.46 20.96
C VAL A 5 -31.84 30.93 19.60
N LEU A 6 -33.11 30.78 19.17
CA LEU A 6 -34.21 29.80 19.39
C LEU A 6 -35.46 30.34 18.64
N CYS A 7 -36.23 29.49 17.93
CA CYS A 7 -37.64 29.75 17.46
C CYS A 7 -37.85 30.96 16.49
N ALA A 8 -38.96 31.15 15.76
CA ALA A 8 -40.28 30.49 15.65
C ALA A 8 -40.74 30.50 14.14
N ALA A 9 -41.91 30.04 13.66
CA ALA A 9 -43.16 29.59 14.30
C ALA A 9 -44.00 28.63 13.40
N MET A 10 -44.94 27.90 14.04
CA MET A 10 -46.32 27.48 13.68
C MET A 10 -46.75 27.22 12.21
N ILE A 11 -47.45 26.13 11.79
CA ILE A 11 -48.60 25.31 12.31
C ILE A 11 -49.97 25.64 11.62
N THR A 12 -50.39 24.76 10.69
CA THR A 12 -51.80 24.41 10.26
C THR A 12 -52.70 25.53 9.64
N LEU A 13 -53.86 25.32 8.97
CA LEU A 13 -54.78 24.17 8.72
C LEU A 13 -55.76 24.49 7.53
N LEU A 14 -56.26 23.49 6.75
CA LEU A 14 -57.50 23.47 5.89
C LEU A 14 -57.67 24.55 4.76
N ALA A 15 -58.56 24.45 3.74
CA ALA A 15 -59.08 23.32 2.95
C ALA A 15 -59.93 23.76 1.72
N SER A 16 -59.84 22.98 0.62
CA SER A 16 -60.92 22.55 -0.32
C SER A 16 -61.68 23.51 -1.30
N VAL A 17 -62.04 22.92 -2.47
CA VAL A 17 -63.05 23.32 -3.52
C VAL A 17 -62.59 24.46 -4.48
N ALA A 18 -62.72 24.45 -5.83
CA ALA A 18 -63.51 23.70 -6.86
C ALA A 18 -62.61 23.22 -8.04
N PHE A 19 -62.83 22.09 -8.76
CA PHE A 19 -63.74 21.87 -9.93
C PHE A 19 -63.58 22.91 -11.08
N GLN A 20 -63.48 22.59 -12.40
CA GLN A 20 -63.71 21.35 -13.17
C GLN A 20 -63.16 21.45 -14.64
N THR A 21 -62.63 20.35 -15.24
CA THR A 21 -62.52 20.01 -16.70
C THR A 21 -61.91 21.01 -17.73
N THR A 22 -61.25 20.64 -18.83
CA THR A 22 -61.00 19.38 -19.56
C THR A 22 -59.46 19.18 -19.73
N ALA A 23 -58.84 18.33 -20.56
CA ALA A 23 -59.25 17.26 -21.49
C ALA A 23 -58.20 16.12 -21.49
N ALA A 24 -58.18 15.23 -22.51
CA ALA A 24 -57.23 14.11 -22.60
C ALA A 24 -56.23 14.21 -23.78
N ALA A 25 -55.00 13.75 -23.56
CA ALA A 25 -54.12 13.19 -24.59
C ALA A 25 -53.43 11.95 -24.02
N SER A 26 -53.70 10.78 -24.61
CA SER A 26 -53.16 9.50 -24.13
C SER A 26 -51.68 9.35 -24.49
N GLN A 27 -50.84 9.05 -23.50
CA GLN A 27 -49.53 8.45 -23.74
C GLN A 27 -49.45 7.12 -23.02
N SER A 28 -49.32 6.05 -23.81
CA SER A 28 -49.20 4.68 -23.36
C SER A 28 -47.94 4.48 -22.52
N GLN A 29 -48.11 4.05 -21.28
CA GLN A 29 -47.02 3.42 -20.52
C GLN A 29 -46.48 2.23 -21.32
N PRO A 30 -45.14 2.06 -21.46
CA PRO A 30 -44.59 0.80 -21.95
C PRO A 30 -44.98 -0.29 -20.96
N ALA A 31 -45.61 -1.36 -21.45
CA ALA A 31 -46.11 -2.43 -20.61
C ALA A 31 -44.96 -3.04 -19.80
N VAL A 32 -45.10 -3.04 -18.48
CA VAL A 32 -44.34 -3.94 -17.61
C VAL A 32 -44.60 -5.36 -18.13
N PRO A 33 -43.57 -6.15 -18.49
CA PRO A 33 -43.77 -7.55 -18.82
C PRO A 33 -44.39 -8.22 -17.60
N GLN A 34 -45.66 -8.60 -17.69
CA GLN A 34 -46.29 -9.39 -16.65
C GLN A 34 -45.52 -10.70 -16.54
N ILE A 35 -44.85 -10.90 -15.41
CA ILE A 35 -44.23 -12.18 -15.09
C ILE A 35 -45.36 -13.20 -15.07
N GLN A 36 -45.38 -14.07 -16.06
CA GLN A 36 -46.31 -15.20 -16.09
C GLN A 36 -46.02 -16.05 -14.86
N THR A 37 -46.98 -16.09 -13.94
CA THR A 37 -46.97 -16.97 -12.78
C THR A 37 -46.95 -18.41 -13.27
N THR A 38 -45.77 -19.04 -13.23
CA THR A 38 -45.58 -20.47 -13.49
C THR A 38 -46.40 -21.28 -12.46
N PRO A 39 -46.96 -22.44 -12.83
CA PRO A 39 -48.13 -22.98 -12.14
C PRO A 39 -47.88 -23.38 -10.69
N ASP A 40 -48.60 -22.67 -9.83
CA ASP A 40 -48.98 -22.95 -8.45
C ASP A 40 -48.07 -23.86 -7.60
N LEU A 41 -46.97 -23.28 -7.11
CA LEU A 41 -46.15 -23.85 -6.04
C LEU A 41 -46.92 -24.00 -4.71
N LYS A 42 -48.00 -23.24 -4.48
CA LYS A 42 -48.79 -23.29 -3.24
C LYS A 42 -49.69 -24.52 -3.20
N ALA A 43 -50.18 -25.00 -4.34
CA ALA A 43 -50.96 -26.24 -4.46
C ALA A 43 -50.22 -27.50 -3.97
N TRP A 44 -48.88 -27.46 -3.87
CA TRP A 44 -48.03 -28.57 -3.43
C TRP A 44 -47.51 -28.43 -2.00
N ILE A 45 -47.87 -27.35 -1.27
CA ILE A 45 -47.49 -27.19 0.14
C ILE A 45 -48.06 -28.36 0.96
N GLY A 46 -47.23 -28.93 1.85
CA GLY A 46 -47.54 -30.09 2.67
C GLY A 46 -47.31 -31.45 1.99
N ARG A 47 -47.02 -31.51 0.68
CA ARG A 47 -46.65 -32.76 -0.01
C ARG A 47 -45.19 -33.11 0.23
N THR A 48 -44.87 -34.39 0.42
CA THR A 48 -43.50 -34.87 0.63
C THR A 48 -42.64 -34.61 -0.61
N VAL A 49 -41.50 -33.96 -0.44
CA VAL A 49 -40.54 -33.72 -1.52
C VAL A 49 -39.81 -35.02 -1.87
N THR A 50 -39.98 -35.54 -3.08
CA THR A 50 -39.37 -36.80 -3.54
C THR A 50 -37.96 -36.58 -4.10
N LEU A 51 -37.75 -35.45 -4.77
CA LEU A 51 -36.50 -35.04 -5.40
C LEU A 51 -36.38 -33.51 -5.41
N VAL A 52 -35.15 -33.01 -5.33
CA VAL A 52 -34.81 -31.60 -5.55
C VAL A 52 -33.82 -31.55 -6.71
N ARG A 53 -34.09 -30.69 -7.70
CA ARG A 53 -33.28 -30.52 -8.90
C ARG A 53 -32.93 -29.04 -9.07
N VAL A 54 -31.72 -28.75 -9.52
CA VAL A 54 -31.29 -27.40 -9.92
C VAL A 54 -30.93 -27.45 -11.39
N GLU A 55 -31.44 -26.49 -12.16
CA GLU A 55 -31.23 -26.34 -13.60
C GLU A 55 -30.64 -24.96 -13.90
N ILE A 56 -29.61 -24.90 -14.74
CA ILE A 56 -29.07 -23.66 -15.29
C ILE A 56 -29.35 -23.69 -16.79
N GLU A 57 -30.08 -22.69 -17.31
CA GLU A 57 -30.50 -22.63 -18.72
C GLU A 57 -31.21 -23.91 -19.20
N GLY A 58 -32.00 -24.55 -18.33
CA GLY A 58 -32.72 -25.80 -18.59
C GLY A 58 -31.84 -27.06 -18.57
N GLN A 59 -30.53 -26.95 -18.27
CA GLN A 59 -29.65 -28.10 -18.08
C GLN A 59 -29.50 -28.44 -16.59
N PRO A 60 -29.70 -29.71 -16.17
CA PRO A 60 -29.59 -30.09 -14.76
C PRO A 60 -28.14 -30.04 -14.27
N VAL A 61 -27.93 -29.52 -13.06
CA VAL A 61 -26.59 -29.28 -12.49
C VAL A 61 -26.42 -29.98 -11.16
N ALA A 62 -25.36 -30.78 -11.02
CA ALA A 62 -25.03 -31.55 -9.81
C ALA A 62 -24.08 -30.82 -8.83
N GLN A 63 -24.03 -29.48 -8.86
CA GLN A 63 -23.07 -28.70 -8.08
C GLN A 63 -23.49 -28.63 -6.60
N ALA A 64 -22.86 -29.44 -5.75
CA ALA A 64 -23.19 -29.58 -4.32
C ALA A 64 -23.39 -28.25 -3.57
N SER A 65 -22.55 -27.23 -3.84
CA SER A 65 -22.65 -25.91 -3.19
C SER A 65 -23.90 -25.10 -3.54
N LEU A 66 -24.70 -25.50 -4.55
CA LEU A 66 -26.02 -24.93 -4.78
C LEU A 66 -27.09 -25.66 -3.95
N PHE A 67 -26.97 -26.97 -3.77
CA PHE A 67 -27.87 -27.76 -2.92
C PHE A 67 -27.68 -27.48 -1.43
N GLU A 68 -26.46 -27.15 -1.00
CA GLU A 68 -26.14 -26.69 0.37
C GLU A 68 -26.83 -25.36 0.75
N LEU A 69 -27.42 -24.65 -0.22
CA LEU A 69 -28.17 -23.40 -0.01
C LEU A 69 -29.70 -23.61 -0.07
N LEU A 70 -30.19 -24.84 -0.23
CA LEU A 70 -31.62 -25.13 -0.34
C LEU A 70 -32.16 -25.67 0.99
N GLU A 71 -33.14 -24.97 1.57
CA GLU A 71 -33.90 -25.47 2.71
C GLU A 71 -34.94 -26.53 2.32
N VAL A 72 -35.30 -26.61 1.04
CA VAL A 72 -36.14 -27.69 0.52
C VAL A 72 -35.34 -28.99 0.52
N ARG A 73 -35.75 -29.96 1.36
CA ARG A 73 -35.05 -31.25 1.54
C ARG A 73 -35.91 -32.43 1.14
N ARG A 74 -35.30 -33.42 0.49
CA ARG A 74 -35.91 -34.71 0.16
C ARG A 74 -36.44 -35.41 1.43
N GLY A 75 -37.66 -35.94 1.36
CA GLY A 75 -38.35 -36.63 2.45
C GLY A 75 -39.08 -35.71 3.44
N VAL A 76 -38.95 -34.39 3.30
CA VAL A 76 -39.64 -33.39 4.13
C VAL A 76 -40.88 -32.88 3.37
N PRO A 77 -42.02 -32.59 4.05
CA PRO A 77 -43.13 -31.87 3.44
C PRO A 77 -42.71 -30.49 2.93
N LEU A 78 -43.12 -30.15 1.71
CA LEU A 78 -42.82 -28.86 1.09
C LEU A 78 -43.49 -27.72 1.87
N SER A 79 -42.71 -26.70 2.26
CA SER A 79 -43.23 -25.49 2.93
C SER A 79 -42.95 -24.25 2.09
N ASP A 80 -43.84 -23.25 2.18
CA ASP A 80 -43.62 -21.93 1.55
C ASP A 80 -42.33 -21.28 2.06
N GLU A 81 -42.05 -21.44 3.37
CA GLU A 81 -40.84 -20.96 4.04
C GLU A 81 -39.57 -21.49 3.39
N ALA A 82 -39.44 -22.81 3.28
CA ALA A 82 -38.24 -23.44 2.73
C ALA A 82 -38.01 -23.07 1.25
N VAL A 83 -39.08 -22.89 0.48
CA VAL A 83 -39.00 -22.42 -0.91
C VAL A 83 -38.55 -20.96 -0.97
N ARG A 84 -39.11 -20.09 -0.11
CA ARG A 84 -38.80 -18.66 -0.08
C ARG A 84 -37.35 -18.40 0.34
N GLU A 85 -36.87 -19.10 1.37
CA GLU A 85 -35.47 -19.01 1.82
C GLU A 85 -34.51 -19.57 0.76
N SER A 86 -34.81 -20.74 0.17
CA SER A 86 -33.99 -21.27 -0.95
C SER A 86 -33.88 -20.28 -2.12
N LEU A 87 -34.98 -19.61 -2.47
CA LEU A 87 -34.99 -18.55 -3.50
C LEU A 87 -34.21 -17.31 -3.07
N ALA A 88 -34.27 -16.92 -1.79
CA ALA A 88 -33.50 -15.80 -1.23
C ALA A 88 -31.99 -16.10 -1.27
N HIS A 89 -31.56 -17.25 -0.77
CA HIS A 89 -30.16 -17.68 -0.79
C HIS A 89 -29.59 -17.70 -2.22
N LEU A 90 -30.32 -18.28 -3.17
CA LEU A 90 -29.91 -18.35 -4.59
C LEU A 90 -29.84 -16.97 -5.26
N ARG A 91 -30.73 -16.03 -4.91
CA ARG A 91 -30.67 -14.64 -5.39
C ARG A 91 -29.49 -13.87 -4.78
N ASN A 92 -29.19 -14.10 -3.50
CA ASN A 92 -28.08 -13.49 -2.78
C ASN A 92 -26.69 -13.84 -3.37
N LEU A 93 -26.59 -14.87 -4.22
CA LEU A 93 -25.37 -15.17 -4.99
C LEU A 93 -25.00 -14.08 -6.02
N ASP A 94 -25.97 -13.28 -6.49
CA ASP A 94 -25.86 -12.26 -7.55
C ASP A 94 -25.27 -12.77 -8.89
N ARG A 95 -25.22 -14.10 -9.07
CA ARG A 95 -24.72 -14.79 -10.28
C ARG A 95 -25.79 -15.02 -11.35
N TYR A 96 -27.06 -14.81 -11.01
CA TYR A 96 -28.21 -15.18 -11.83
C TYR A 96 -29.12 -13.96 -12.06
N GLU A 97 -29.64 -13.81 -13.27
CA GLU A 97 -30.57 -12.75 -13.65
C GLU A 97 -31.97 -13.08 -13.10
N THR A 98 -32.40 -14.33 -13.31
CA THR A 98 -33.64 -14.87 -12.77
C THR A 98 -33.35 -16.10 -11.91
N VAL A 99 -34.13 -16.25 -10.85
CA VAL A 99 -34.13 -17.39 -9.95
C VAL A 99 -35.60 -17.72 -9.68
N ALA A 100 -36.04 -18.86 -10.21
CA ALA A 100 -37.40 -19.37 -10.08
C ALA A 100 -37.39 -20.78 -9.49
N ALA A 101 -38.48 -21.15 -8.83
CA ALA A 101 -38.75 -22.52 -8.42
C ALA A 101 -40.07 -22.96 -9.04
N MET A 102 -40.17 -24.24 -9.37
CA MET A 102 -41.40 -24.87 -9.87
C MET A 102 -41.56 -26.27 -9.28
N ALA A 103 -42.81 -26.69 -9.11
CA ALA A 103 -43.17 -28.02 -8.63
C ALA A 103 -43.59 -28.92 -9.81
N GLN A 104 -43.11 -30.16 -9.82
CA GLN A 104 -43.52 -31.21 -10.76
C GLN A 104 -44.10 -32.38 -9.95
N PRO A 105 -45.29 -32.94 -10.32
CA PRO A 105 -45.84 -34.11 -9.65
C PRO A 105 -44.90 -35.31 -9.76
N ASP A 106 -44.71 -36.05 -8.66
CA ASP A 106 -43.90 -37.27 -8.66
C ASP A 106 -44.49 -38.31 -7.68
N GLY A 107 -45.30 -39.22 -8.21
CA GLY A 107 -46.09 -40.15 -7.41
C GLY A 107 -47.08 -39.44 -6.49
N GLU A 108 -47.06 -39.77 -5.19
CA GLU A 108 -47.86 -39.08 -4.16
C GLU A 108 -47.21 -37.78 -3.65
N GLY A 109 -45.97 -37.51 -4.05
CA GLY A 109 -45.16 -36.37 -3.62
C GLY A 109 -44.84 -35.40 -4.76
N VAL A 110 -43.78 -34.62 -4.57
CA VAL A 110 -43.41 -33.50 -5.46
C VAL A 110 -41.90 -33.44 -5.71
N THR A 111 -41.52 -33.28 -6.97
CA THR A 111 -40.17 -32.86 -7.37
C THR A 111 -40.11 -31.34 -7.42
N VAL A 112 -39.16 -30.72 -6.72
CA VAL A 112 -38.95 -29.26 -6.76
C VAL A 112 -37.76 -28.94 -7.66
N VAL A 113 -37.98 -28.10 -8.66
CA VAL A 113 -36.98 -27.68 -9.64
C VAL A 113 -36.67 -26.20 -9.48
N PHE A 114 -35.42 -25.87 -9.16
CA PHE A 114 -34.92 -24.49 -9.15
C PHE A 114 -34.29 -24.18 -10.51
N SER A 115 -34.87 -23.25 -11.26
CA SER A 115 -34.40 -22.82 -12.58
C SER A 115 -33.68 -21.47 -12.48
N LEU A 116 -32.47 -21.42 -13.03
CA LEU A 116 -31.52 -20.32 -12.91
C LEU A 116 -31.06 -19.83 -14.29
N THR A 117 -31.20 -18.54 -14.58
CA THR A 117 -30.61 -17.92 -15.78
C THR A 117 -29.34 -17.16 -15.37
N PRO A 118 -28.14 -17.47 -15.88
CA PRO A 118 -26.89 -16.77 -15.56
C PRO A 118 -26.91 -15.27 -15.88
N ARG A 119 -26.15 -14.46 -15.12
CA ARG A 119 -25.70 -13.15 -15.59
C ARG A 119 -24.38 -13.31 -16.33
N HIS A 120 -24.36 -13.07 -17.63
CA HIS A 120 -23.12 -13.10 -18.40
C HIS A 120 -22.31 -11.81 -18.22
N PRO A 121 -21.04 -11.88 -17.80
CA PRO A 121 -20.18 -10.71 -17.72
C PRO A 121 -19.75 -10.23 -19.12
N ILE A 122 -19.80 -8.92 -19.34
CA ILE A 122 -19.47 -8.30 -20.62
C ILE A 122 -17.93 -8.20 -20.77
N ASP A 123 -17.38 -8.82 -21.81
CA ASP A 123 -15.93 -8.83 -22.10
C ASP A 123 -15.54 -8.03 -23.36
N ARG A 124 -16.53 -7.59 -24.15
CA ARG A 124 -16.36 -6.91 -25.44
C ARG A 124 -17.47 -5.89 -25.67
N LEU A 125 -17.13 -4.77 -26.31
CA LEU A 125 -18.11 -3.85 -26.92
C LEU A 125 -18.16 -4.06 -28.43
N GLU A 126 -19.34 -3.88 -29.01
CA GLU A 126 -19.54 -3.80 -30.45
C GLU A 126 -20.51 -2.66 -30.76
N PHE A 127 -20.22 -1.85 -31.77
CA PHE A 127 -21.04 -0.70 -32.16
C PHE A 127 -21.65 -0.95 -33.54
N ARG A 128 -22.98 -0.85 -33.65
CA ARG A 128 -23.74 -1.05 -34.90
C ARG A 128 -24.58 0.19 -35.23
N GLY A 129 -24.88 0.42 -36.51
CA GLY A 129 -25.75 1.52 -36.95
C GLY A 129 -25.01 2.79 -37.38
N ALA A 130 -25.72 3.93 -37.39
CA ALA A 130 -25.21 5.23 -37.81
C ALA A 130 -24.46 5.90 -36.64
N LEU A 131 -23.21 5.47 -36.42
CA LEU A 131 -22.43 5.80 -35.22
C LEU A 131 -22.12 7.29 -35.03
N GLY A 132 -22.03 8.08 -36.10
CA GLY A 132 -21.63 9.49 -36.10
C GLY A 132 -20.14 9.76 -35.79
N LEU A 133 -19.56 8.95 -34.90
CA LEU A 133 -18.14 8.91 -34.53
C LEU A 133 -17.55 7.53 -34.86
N ASP A 134 -16.22 7.41 -34.81
CA ASP A 134 -15.56 6.11 -34.93
C ASP A 134 -15.75 5.24 -33.67
N ALA A 135 -15.73 3.92 -33.84
CA ALA A 135 -15.98 2.98 -32.76
C ALA A 135 -14.93 3.03 -31.62
N GLN A 136 -13.69 3.45 -31.89
CA GLN A 136 -12.63 3.53 -30.88
C GLN A 136 -12.83 4.74 -29.95
N SER A 137 -13.32 5.85 -30.49
CA SER A 137 -13.76 7.02 -29.71
C SER A 137 -14.95 6.69 -28.83
N LEU A 138 -15.95 5.94 -29.35
CA LEU A 138 -17.10 5.49 -28.56
C LEU A 138 -16.69 4.51 -27.45
N GLU A 139 -15.83 3.53 -27.74
CA GLU A 139 -15.27 2.60 -26.75
C GLU A 139 -14.53 3.35 -25.63
N ARG A 140 -13.70 4.33 -25.98
CA ARG A 140 -12.97 5.14 -24.99
C ARG A 140 -13.92 5.91 -24.08
N GLY A 141 -14.95 6.55 -24.64
CA GLY A 141 -15.95 7.29 -23.84
C GLY A 141 -16.72 6.39 -22.86
N VAL A 142 -17.11 5.18 -23.30
CA VAL A 142 -17.72 4.18 -22.40
C VAL A 142 -16.74 3.79 -21.29
N LEU A 143 -15.48 3.51 -21.62
CA LEU A 143 -14.47 3.12 -20.63
C LEU A 143 -14.15 4.26 -19.64
N GLU A 144 -14.05 5.51 -20.10
CA GLU A 144 -13.81 6.68 -19.24
C GLU A 144 -14.93 6.86 -18.21
N GLN A 145 -16.20 6.84 -18.63
CA GLN A 145 -17.33 7.01 -17.69
C GLN A 145 -17.59 5.77 -16.80
N THR A 146 -17.15 4.58 -17.20
CA THR A 146 -17.39 3.33 -16.44
C THR A 146 -16.19 2.87 -15.59
N GLY A 147 -15.13 3.69 -15.49
CA GLY A 147 -13.95 3.37 -14.68
C GLY A 147 -13.06 2.28 -15.29
N GLY A 148 -13.06 2.13 -16.61
CA GLY A 148 -12.09 1.37 -17.39
C GLY A 148 -12.27 -0.14 -17.43
N ARG A 149 -13.46 -0.69 -17.09
CA ARG A 149 -13.70 -2.16 -17.10
C ARG A 149 -15.09 -2.56 -17.61
N LEU A 150 -15.13 -3.24 -18.76
CA LEU A 150 -16.35 -3.73 -19.41
C LEU A 150 -17.21 -4.65 -18.53
N VAL A 151 -16.58 -5.49 -17.69
CA VAL A 151 -17.26 -6.49 -16.84
C VAL A 151 -18.26 -5.90 -15.84
N ALA A 152 -18.13 -4.61 -15.49
CA ALA A 152 -19.02 -3.92 -14.55
C ALA A 152 -20.02 -2.95 -15.23
N VAL A 153 -20.05 -2.93 -16.57
CA VAL A 153 -20.88 -2.01 -17.34
C VAL A 153 -22.33 -2.48 -17.34
N LYS A 154 -23.20 -1.72 -16.67
CA LYS A 154 -24.66 -1.87 -16.88
C LYS A 154 -24.99 -1.42 -18.30
N THR A 155 -25.82 -2.17 -19.00
CA THR A 155 -26.26 -1.91 -20.38
C THR A 155 -26.67 -0.45 -20.60
N GLU A 156 -27.56 0.05 -19.75
CA GLU A 156 -28.07 1.43 -19.79
C GLU A 156 -26.99 2.48 -19.48
N ALA A 157 -26.02 2.17 -18.62
CA ALA A 157 -24.93 3.08 -18.28
C ALA A 157 -23.96 3.27 -19.47
N ALA A 158 -23.71 2.22 -20.26
CA ALA A 158 -22.99 2.36 -21.53
C ALA A 158 -23.79 3.14 -22.56
N ALA A 159 -25.09 2.86 -22.71
CA ALA A 159 -25.94 3.61 -23.63
C ALA A 159 -26.00 5.11 -23.28
N GLU A 160 -26.04 5.45 -22.00
CA GLU A 160 -25.95 6.83 -21.49
C GLU A 160 -24.58 7.45 -21.74
N ALA A 161 -23.47 6.73 -21.52
CA ALA A 161 -22.12 7.23 -21.80
C ALA A 161 -21.92 7.58 -23.29
N VAL A 162 -22.41 6.73 -24.20
CA VAL A 162 -22.41 6.98 -25.65
C VAL A 162 -23.31 8.17 -26.00
N ARG A 163 -24.53 8.26 -25.45
CA ARG A 163 -25.43 9.40 -25.66
C ARG A 163 -24.80 10.72 -25.25
N ARG A 164 -24.14 10.77 -24.10
CA ARG A 164 -23.42 11.97 -23.61
C ARG A 164 -22.28 12.36 -24.53
N LEU A 165 -21.41 11.41 -24.90
CA LEU A 165 -20.29 11.66 -25.82
C LEU A 165 -20.78 12.21 -27.17
N LEU A 166 -21.86 11.64 -27.72
CA LEU A 166 -22.46 12.12 -28.96
C LEU A 166 -23.06 13.52 -28.78
N ALA A 167 -23.79 13.78 -27.70
CA ALA A 167 -24.35 15.10 -27.39
C ALA A 167 -23.26 16.17 -27.15
N ASP A 168 -22.08 15.80 -26.63
CA ASP A 168 -20.94 16.70 -26.45
C ASP A 168 -20.23 17.01 -27.78
N GLU A 169 -20.22 16.05 -28.72
CA GLU A 169 -19.79 16.24 -30.11
C GLU A 169 -20.88 16.92 -30.99
N GLY A 170 -22.00 17.33 -30.40
CA GLY A 170 -23.07 18.10 -31.05
C GLY A 170 -24.07 17.29 -31.86
N PHE A 171 -24.21 15.99 -31.60
CA PHE A 171 -25.27 15.18 -32.18
C PHE A 171 -26.59 15.39 -31.44
N PHE A 172 -27.67 15.70 -32.18
CA PHE A 172 -28.97 16.02 -31.59
C PHE A 172 -29.80 14.77 -31.31
N ARG A 173 -30.26 14.63 -30.06
CA ARG A 173 -31.10 13.52 -29.56
C ARG A 173 -30.60 12.12 -30.01
N PRO A 174 -29.32 11.76 -29.77
CA PRO A 174 -28.78 10.47 -30.16
C PRO A 174 -29.57 9.34 -29.48
N VAL A 175 -29.99 8.34 -30.25
CA VAL A 175 -30.66 7.14 -29.74
C VAL A 175 -29.63 6.02 -29.67
N VAL A 176 -29.45 5.43 -28.49
CA VAL A 176 -28.54 4.31 -28.27
C VAL A 176 -29.30 3.19 -27.59
N LYS A 177 -29.36 2.03 -28.23
CA LYS A 177 -29.98 0.80 -27.70
C LYS A 177 -28.87 -0.18 -27.34
N ALA A 178 -28.92 -0.72 -26.13
CA ALA A 178 -27.96 -1.70 -25.63
C ALA A 178 -28.59 -3.11 -25.59
N ALA A 179 -27.90 -4.10 -26.15
CA ALA A 179 -28.26 -5.52 -26.09
C ALA A 179 -27.04 -6.38 -25.74
N VAL A 180 -27.23 -7.44 -24.96
CA VAL A 180 -26.16 -8.38 -24.60
C VAL A 180 -26.28 -9.61 -25.48
N GLU A 181 -25.28 -9.87 -26.31
CA GLU A 181 -25.17 -11.08 -27.12
C GLU A 181 -24.24 -12.07 -26.40
N PRO A 182 -24.77 -13.17 -25.81
CA PRO A 182 -23.95 -14.18 -25.15
C PRO A 182 -23.08 -14.91 -26.18
N ARG A 183 -21.84 -15.25 -25.80
CA ARG A 183 -20.95 -16.06 -26.62
C ARG A 183 -20.99 -17.52 -26.16
N HIS A 184 -20.30 -18.39 -26.91
CA HIS A 184 -20.12 -19.82 -26.59
C HIS A 184 -19.34 -20.11 -25.29
N ASP A 185 -19.08 -19.09 -24.46
CA ASP A 185 -18.47 -19.19 -23.13
C ASP A 185 -19.41 -18.51 -22.14
N VAL A 186 -19.89 -19.24 -21.13
CA VAL A 186 -20.83 -18.76 -20.11
C VAL A 186 -20.27 -17.54 -19.33
N HIS A 187 -18.95 -17.33 -19.39
CA HIS A 187 -18.22 -16.22 -18.78
C HIS A 187 -17.82 -15.10 -19.75
N ALA A 188 -18.41 -15.02 -20.95
CA ALA A 188 -18.16 -13.93 -21.90
C ALA A 188 -19.41 -13.55 -22.71
N ALA A 189 -19.75 -12.27 -22.72
CA ALA A 189 -20.75 -11.71 -23.62
C ALA A 189 -20.27 -10.41 -24.29
N THR A 190 -20.77 -10.17 -25.50
CA THR A 190 -20.58 -8.92 -26.23
C THR A 190 -21.72 -7.97 -25.89
N LEU A 191 -21.42 -6.75 -25.45
CA LEU A 191 -22.42 -5.68 -25.38
C LEU A 191 -22.48 -4.98 -26.74
N VAL A 192 -23.60 -5.17 -27.44
CA VAL A 192 -23.90 -4.52 -28.71
C VAL A 192 -24.63 -3.21 -28.43
N LEU A 193 -24.03 -2.11 -28.85
CA LEU A 193 -24.59 -0.77 -28.79
C LEU A 193 -25.02 -0.37 -30.20
N THR A 194 -26.31 -0.44 -30.47
CA THR A 194 -26.90 0.06 -31.71
C THR A 194 -27.13 1.56 -31.58
N VAL A 195 -26.38 2.34 -32.34
CA VAL A 195 -26.32 3.81 -32.27
C VAL A 195 -26.97 4.41 -33.50
N GLU A 196 -27.90 5.32 -33.27
CA GLU A 196 -28.43 6.27 -34.23
C GLU A 196 -28.04 7.67 -33.72
N ALA A 197 -26.91 8.20 -34.19
CA ALA A 197 -26.38 9.46 -33.68
C ALA A 197 -27.32 10.66 -33.96
N GLY A 198 -28.14 10.60 -35.00
CA GLY A 198 -28.99 11.70 -35.42
C GLY A 198 -28.23 12.79 -36.19
N ALA A 199 -28.90 13.93 -36.43
CA ALA A 199 -28.30 15.06 -37.12
C ALA A 199 -27.25 15.76 -36.23
N ARG A 200 -26.14 16.20 -36.83
CA ARG A 200 -25.11 16.96 -36.12
C ARG A 200 -25.42 18.45 -36.19
N GLN A 201 -25.66 19.05 -35.03
CA GLN A 201 -25.99 20.46 -34.88
C GLN A 201 -24.87 21.35 -35.39
N ARG A 202 -25.25 22.43 -36.06
CA ARG A 202 -24.35 23.49 -36.53
C ARG A 202 -24.55 24.74 -35.70
N ILE A 203 -23.47 25.50 -35.52
CA ILE A 203 -23.52 26.79 -34.86
C ILE A 203 -24.23 27.79 -35.79
N GLY A 204 -25.29 28.41 -35.29
CA GLY A 204 -26.01 29.48 -35.96
C GLY A 204 -25.31 30.82 -35.75
N THR A 205 -25.97 31.72 -35.04
CA THR A 205 -25.37 32.96 -34.56
C THR A 205 -24.47 32.70 -33.36
N ILE A 206 -23.40 33.50 -33.24
CA ILE A 206 -22.53 33.49 -32.07
C ILE A 206 -22.55 34.89 -31.48
N THR A 207 -22.95 34.99 -30.21
CA THR A 207 -22.97 36.26 -29.46
C THR A 207 -21.92 36.19 -28.36
N VAL A 208 -21.15 37.26 -28.18
CA VAL A 208 -20.18 37.38 -27.08
C VAL A 208 -20.60 38.56 -26.20
N GLY A 209 -20.80 38.29 -24.92
CA GLY A 209 -21.14 39.28 -23.89
C GLY A 209 -20.38 39.02 -22.59
N GLY A 210 -20.83 39.67 -21.52
CA GLY A 210 -20.08 39.75 -20.26
C GLY A 210 -19.03 40.87 -20.26
N ASP A 211 -18.47 41.16 -19.09
CA ASP A 211 -17.51 42.25 -18.89
C ASP A 211 -16.08 41.83 -19.28
N SER A 212 -15.88 41.52 -20.56
CA SER A 212 -14.61 41.08 -21.13
C SER A 212 -13.73 42.26 -21.59
N PRO A 213 -12.46 42.36 -21.14
CA PRO A 213 -11.48 43.31 -21.67
C PRO A 213 -10.82 42.82 -22.99
N LEU A 214 -11.15 41.60 -23.46
CA LEU A 214 -10.72 41.08 -24.75
C LEU A 214 -11.76 41.44 -25.83
N PRO A 215 -11.34 41.94 -27.01
CA PRO A 215 -12.25 42.15 -28.14
C PRO A 215 -12.97 40.85 -28.50
N ALA A 216 -14.25 40.92 -28.86
CA ALA A 216 -15.05 39.74 -29.21
C ALA A 216 -14.39 38.89 -30.31
N ALA A 217 -13.73 39.51 -31.29
CA ALA A 217 -12.97 38.80 -32.32
C ALA A 217 -11.79 37.98 -31.76
N GLU A 218 -11.12 38.43 -30.69
CA GLU A 218 -10.03 37.68 -30.05
C GLU A 218 -10.57 36.47 -29.26
N VAL A 219 -11.73 36.62 -28.60
CA VAL A 219 -12.44 35.52 -27.94
C VAL A 219 -12.89 34.46 -28.95
N LEU A 220 -13.52 34.88 -30.06
CA LEU A 220 -13.97 33.99 -31.13
C LEU A 220 -12.81 33.25 -31.81
N ASN A 221 -11.70 33.95 -32.09
CA ASN A 221 -10.49 33.33 -32.64
C ASN A 221 -9.88 32.30 -31.69
N ALA A 222 -9.87 32.55 -30.37
CA ALA A 222 -9.36 31.61 -29.38
C ALA A 222 -10.23 30.35 -29.25
N LEU A 223 -11.54 30.48 -29.49
CA LEU A 223 -12.49 29.37 -29.51
C LEU A 223 -12.45 28.54 -30.80
N ASN A 224 -11.89 29.09 -31.89
CA ASN A 224 -11.83 28.48 -33.22
C ASN A 224 -13.21 27.98 -33.72
N VAL A 225 -14.27 28.74 -33.41
CA VAL A 225 -15.66 28.49 -33.84
C VAL A 225 -16.11 29.48 -34.89
N SER A 226 -16.96 29.03 -35.81
CA SER A 226 -17.56 29.87 -36.84
C SER A 226 -19.01 29.46 -37.14
N THR A 227 -19.82 30.41 -37.59
CA THR A 227 -21.18 30.12 -38.08
C THR A 227 -21.15 29.06 -39.17
N GLY A 228 -22.02 28.06 -39.07
CA GLY A 228 -22.09 26.89 -39.95
C GLY A 228 -21.16 25.73 -39.57
N SER A 229 -20.18 25.93 -38.68
CA SER A 229 -19.33 24.84 -38.15
C SER A 229 -20.12 23.91 -37.20
N PRO A 230 -19.69 22.65 -37.00
CA PRO A 230 -20.37 21.75 -36.06
C PRO A 230 -20.23 22.23 -34.61
N TYR A 231 -21.34 22.26 -33.87
CA TYR A 231 -21.29 22.53 -32.43
C TYR A 231 -20.53 21.41 -31.70
N ARG A 232 -19.63 21.76 -30.78
CA ARG A 232 -18.88 20.82 -29.94
C ARG A 232 -18.74 21.39 -28.54
N ARG A 233 -19.61 20.99 -27.62
CA ARG A 233 -19.69 21.52 -26.25
C ARG A 233 -18.34 21.50 -25.55
N ARG A 234 -17.70 20.32 -25.49
CA ARG A 234 -16.45 20.10 -24.77
C ARG A 234 -15.28 20.93 -25.32
N ALA A 235 -15.18 21.06 -26.64
CA ALA A 235 -14.15 21.88 -27.28
C ALA A 235 -14.33 23.39 -26.98
N ILE A 236 -15.58 23.86 -26.93
CA ILE A 236 -15.90 25.23 -26.52
C ILE A 236 -15.55 25.46 -25.05
N GLU A 237 -15.93 24.54 -24.15
CA GLU A 237 -15.60 24.62 -22.72
C GLU A 237 -14.08 24.62 -22.43
N ASP A 238 -13.32 23.74 -23.09
CA ASP A 238 -11.87 23.67 -22.94
C ASP A 238 -11.18 24.94 -23.47
N ALA A 239 -11.66 25.51 -24.58
CA ALA A 239 -11.14 26.77 -25.11
C ALA A 239 -11.56 28.00 -24.28
N LEU A 240 -12.79 28.05 -23.74
CA LEU A 240 -13.22 29.08 -22.78
C LEU A 240 -12.38 29.05 -21.51
N ARG A 241 -12.04 27.86 -21.01
CA ARG A 241 -11.11 27.69 -19.88
C ARG A 241 -9.74 28.29 -20.19
N ALA A 242 -9.22 28.08 -21.40
CA ALA A 242 -7.96 28.69 -21.84
C ALA A 242 -8.04 30.23 -21.97
N VAL A 243 -9.20 30.77 -22.37
CA VAL A 243 -9.46 32.23 -22.37
C VAL A 243 -9.45 32.79 -20.95
N ALA A 244 -10.13 32.13 -20.00
CA ALA A 244 -10.12 32.51 -18.59
C ALA A 244 -8.71 32.46 -17.98
N GLU A 245 -7.94 31.39 -18.22
CA GLU A 245 -6.53 31.31 -17.78
C GLU A 245 -5.67 32.45 -18.37
N ARG A 246 -5.88 32.80 -19.65
CA ARG A 246 -5.16 33.92 -20.28
C ARG A 246 -5.52 35.26 -19.64
N LEU A 247 -6.76 35.46 -19.21
CA LEU A 247 -7.16 36.62 -18.39
C LEU A 247 -6.50 36.61 -17.00
N ARG A 248 -6.46 35.45 -16.32
CA ARG A 248 -5.80 35.26 -15.02
C ARG A 248 -4.31 35.64 -15.06
N THR A 249 -3.59 35.34 -16.15
CA THR A 249 -2.20 35.81 -16.33
C THR A 249 -2.04 37.33 -16.42
N ARG A 250 -3.12 38.07 -16.70
CA ARG A 250 -3.16 39.54 -16.78
C ARG A 250 -3.66 40.23 -15.49
N ARG A 251 -3.71 39.50 -14.35
CA ARG A 251 -4.22 39.89 -13.01
C ARG A 251 -5.75 39.85 -12.82
N TYR A 252 -6.49 39.27 -13.77
CA TYR A 252 -7.92 39.01 -13.62
C TYR A 252 -8.14 37.64 -12.96
N TYR A 253 -7.81 37.50 -11.69
CA TYR A 253 -7.74 36.17 -11.04
C TYR A 253 -9.10 35.48 -10.87
N GLU A 254 -10.18 36.27 -10.72
CA GLU A 254 -11.57 35.79 -10.66
C GLU A 254 -12.19 35.56 -12.06
N ALA A 255 -11.42 35.71 -13.15
CA ALA A 255 -11.96 35.60 -14.51
C ALA A 255 -12.64 34.26 -14.78
N SER A 256 -13.84 34.32 -15.37
CA SER A 256 -14.65 33.17 -15.75
C SER A 256 -15.15 33.29 -17.19
N ALA A 257 -15.47 32.15 -17.80
CA ALA A 257 -15.92 32.08 -19.18
C ALA A 257 -16.86 30.88 -19.34
N SER A 258 -18.07 31.12 -19.85
CA SER A 258 -19.12 30.11 -20.02
C SER A 258 -19.83 30.28 -21.36
N HIS A 259 -20.57 29.26 -21.79
CA HIS A 259 -21.46 29.36 -22.94
C HIS A 259 -22.85 28.82 -22.62
N PHE A 260 -23.85 29.42 -23.25
CA PHE A 260 -25.26 29.07 -23.16
C PHE A 260 -25.77 28.78 -24.59
N PRO A 261 -25.94 27.50 -24.97
CA PRO A 261 -26.53 27.13 -26.24
C PRO A 261 -28.06 27.35 -26.20
N THR A 262 -28.59 27.99 -27.24
CA THR A 262 -30.03 28.25 -27.41
C THR A 262 -30.50 27.68 -28.75
N GLY A 263 -31.65 27.01 -28.76
CA GLY A 263 -32.22 26.35 -29.94
C GLY A 263 -32.36 24.83 -29.77
N ASP A 264 -33.43 24.28 -30.36
CA ASP A 264 -33.88 22.89 -30.21
C ASP A 264 -33.91 22.11 -31.53
N GLY A 265 -33.21 22.59 -32.56
CA GLY A 265 -33.12 21.97 -33.89
C GLY A 265 -31.68 21.64 -34.33
N GLU A 266 -31.48 21.51 -35.65
CA GLU A 266 -30.16 21.27 -36.26
C GLU A 266 -29.23 22.50 -36.24
N VAL A 267 -29.74 23.66 -35.81
CA VAL A 267 -28.99 24.90 -35.62
C VAL A 267 -29.07 25.29 -34.15
N VAL A 268 -27.93 25.66 -33.57
CA VAL A 268 -27.80 26.13 -32.18
C VAL A 268 -27.12 27.49 -32.20
N ASP A 269 -27.80 28.49 -31.66
CA ASP A 269 -27.20 29.79 -31.37
C ASP A 269 -26.38 29.69 -30.08
N VAL A 270 -25.16 30.23 -30.08
CA VAL A 270 -24.24 30.11 -28.95
C VAL A 270 -23.95 31.48 -28.36
N THR A 271 -24.47 31.73 -27.15
CA THR A 271 -24.10 32.91 -26.35
C THR A 271 -22.91 32.56 -25.46
N ILE A 272 -21.83 33.31 -25.62
CA ILE A 272 -20.62 33.22 -24.80
C ILE A 272 -20.62 34.39 -23.82
N THR A 273 -20.46 34.09 -22.54
CA THR A 273 -20.25 35.10 -21.49
C THR A 273 -18.82 34.98 -20.99
N VAL A 274 -18.06 36.07 -21.02
CA VAL A 274 -16.72 36.15 -20.45
C VAL A 274 -16.68 37.31 -19.47
N ASP A 275 -16.65 36.98 -18.19
CA ASP A 275 -16.62 37.94 -17.10
C ASP A 275 -15.21 37.93 -16.50
N ALA A 276 -14.43 38.98 -16.74
CA ALA A 276 -13.05 39.02 -16.27
C ALA A 276 -12.91 39.32 -14.77
N GLY A 277 -13.95 39.87 -14.14
CA GLY A 277 -13.86 40.41 -12.79
C GLY A 277 -12.91 41.61 -12.70
N PRO A 278 -12.50 42.01 -11.49
CA PRO A 278 -11.58 43.13 -11.29
C PRO A 278 -10.11 42.74 -11.52
N ILE A 279 -9.28 43.75 -11.82
CA ILE A 279 -7.82 43.63 -11.80
C ILE A 279 -7.35 43.65 -10.35
N PHE A 280 -6.63 42.62 -9.91
CA PHE A 280 -6.07 42.55 -8.56
C PHE A 280 -4.65 43.10 -8.49
N ASP A 281 -4.41 44.06 -7.60
CA ASP A 281 -3.08 44.53 -7.21
C ASP A 281 -2.80 44.16 -5.74
N ILE A 282 -1.70 43.45 -5.47
CA ILE A 282 -1.27 43.14 -4.10
C ILE A 282 -0.27 44.21 -3.64
N VAL A 283 -0.56 44.89 -2.55
CA VAL A 283 0.31 45.92 -1.95
C VAL A 283 0.65 45.50 -0.53
N VAL A 284 1.94 45.26 -0.25
CA VAL A 284 2.43 44.99 1.10
C VAL A 284 2.88 46.29 1.75
N THR A 285 2.40 46.55 2.96
CA THR A 285 2.72 47.73 3.77
C THR A 285 3.24 47.31 5.14
N GLY A 286 4.19 48.08 5.70
CA GLY A 286 4.86 47.74 6.95
C GLY A 286 6.10 46.88 6.73
N ASP A 287 6.23 45.80 7.49
CA ASP A 287 7.35 44.87 7.46
C ASP A 287 7.31 43.92 6.23
N PRO A 288 8.44 43.38 5.77
CA PRO A 288 8.47 42.47 4.62
C PRO A 288 7.80 41.12 4.93
N LEU A 289 7.16 40.53 3.91
CA LEU A 289 6.65 39.15 3.99
C LEU A 289 7.79 38.14 4.26
N PRO A 290 7.50 37.00 4.92
CA PRO A 290 8.45 35.92 5.07
C PRO A 290 8.96 35.39 3.71
N SER A 291 10.14 34.75 3.70
CA SER A 291 10.75 34.18 2.49
C SER A 291 9.76 33.36 1.66
N GLY A 292 9.57 33.73 0.39
CA GLY A 292 8.62 33.09 -0.52
C GLY A 292 7.93 34.06 -1.51
N GLY A 293 7.86 35.34 -1.17
CA GLY A 293 7.18 36.35 -1.99
C GLY A 293 5.64 36.25 -1.91
N ALA A 294 4.94 37.24 -2.49
CA ALA A 294 3.48 37.36 -2.36
C ALA A 294 2.72 36.12 -2.86
N ASP A 295 3.07 35.59 -4.04
CA ASP A 295 2.43 34.40 -4.65
C ASP A 295 2.40 33.14 -3.76
N GLN A 296 3.36 32.97 -2.85
CA GLN A 296 3.40 31.83 -1.92
C GLN A 296 2.45 32.02 -0.73
N TRP A 297 2.35 33.26 -0.25
CA TRP A 297 1.61 33.62 0.96
C TRP A 297 0.15 33.95 0.67
N ILE A 298 -0.15 34.53 -0.50
CA ILE A 298 -1.46 35.02 -0.94
C ILE A 298 -1.76 34.34 -2.29
N PRO A 299 -2.26 33.09 -2.30
CA PRO A 299 -2.28 32.23 -3.49
C PRO A 299 -3.48 32.49 -4.41
N ILE A 300 -3.97 33.73 -4.51
CA ILE A 300 -5.16 34.11 -5.29
C ILE A 300 -5.09 33.67 -6.77
N ARG A 301 -3.88 33.70 -7.35
CA ARG A 301 -3.59 33.22 -8.71
C ARG A 301 -3.65 31.70 -8.86
N ARG A 302 -3.47 30.94 -7.78
CA ARG A 302 -3.45 29.46 -7.79
C ARG A 302 -4.81 28.88 -7.47
N GLU A 303 -5.52 29.48 -6.52
CA GLU A 303 -6.86 29.03 -6.11
C GLU A 303 -7.98 29.60 -7.00
N ASN A 304 -7.67 30.52 -7.93
CA ASN A 304 -8.62 31.21 -8.83
C ASN A 304 -9.75 31.94 -8.08
N SER A 305 -9.43 32.48 -6.91
CA SER A 305 -10.35 33.17 -6.00
C SER A 305 -9.60 34.26 -5.23
N ALA A 306 -10.32 35.29 -4.78
CA ALA A 306 -9.84 36.33 -3.87
C ALA A 306 -10.95 36.71 -2.87
N ASP A 307 -11.66 35.69 -2.42
CA ASP A 307 -12.68 35.73 -1.36
C ASP A 307 -12.07 35.95 0.02
N GLU A 308 -12.89 36.47 0.94
CA GLU A 308 -12.43 36.87 2.28
C GLU A 308 -11.82 35.70 3.05
N ASP A 309 -12.45 34.51 3.01
CA ASP A 309 -11.97 33.28 3.65
C ASP A 309 -10.51 32.95 3.24
N LEU A 310 -10.18 33.05 1.95
CA LEU A 310 -8.82 32.80 1.44
C LEU A 310 -7.81 33.86 1.91
N LEU A 311 -8.25 35.11 2.04
CA LEU A 311 -7.42 36.21 2.53
C LEU A 311 -7.20 36.13 4.05
N GLU A 312 -8.22 35.74 4.83
CA GLU A 312 -8.10 35.45 6.27
C GLU A 312 -7.14 34.27 6.52
N ASP A 313 -7.27 33.16 5.78
CA ASP A 313 -6.36 32.02 5.85
C ASP A 313 -4.91 32.43 5.48
N SER A 314 -4.75 33.31 4.50
CA SER A 314 -3.45 33.87 4.11
C SER A 314 -2.85 34.72 5.24
N ALA A 315 -3.64 35.62 5.85
CA ALA A 315 -3.22 36.43 6.98
C ALA A 315 -2.82 35.57 8.19
N LEU A 316 -3.62 34.55 8.51
CA LEU A 316 -3.33 33.56 9.55
C LEU A 316 -2.03 32.82 9.29
N ARG A 317 -1.79 32.35 8.05
CA ARG A 317 -0.55 31.65 7.66
C ARG A 317 0.68 32.54 7.77
N ILE A 318 0.61 33.79 7.33
CA ILE A 318 1.72 34.76 7.45
C ILE A 318 2.00 35.05 8.92
N ARG A 319 0.97 35.35 9.72
CA ARG A 319 1.09 35.60 11.17
C ARG A 319 1.75 34.41 11.89
N THR A 320 1.28 33.19 11.61
CA THR A 320 1.82 31.95 12.17
C THR A 320 3.28 31.73 11.75
N ALA A 321 3.66 32.07 10.52
CA ALA A 321 5.04 31.97 10.04
C ALA A 321 5.98 32.97 10.74
N LEU A 322 5.53 34.20 11.00
CA LEU A 322 6.27 35.20 11.76
C LEU A 322 6.40 34.80 13.24
N GLN A 323 5.31 34.35 13.87
CA GLN A 323 5.32 33.85 15.25
C GLN A 323 6.29 32.67 15.42
N ASN A 324 6.36 31.74 14.46
CA ASN A 324 7.34 30.65 14.47
C ASN A 324 8.81 31.10 14.37
N GLN A 325 9.08 32.30 13.85
CA GLN A 325 10.42 32.88 13.82
C GLN A 325 10.79 33.58 15.15
N GLY A 326 9.84 33.71 16.08
CA GLY A 326 9.96 34.38 17.38
C GLY A 326 9.18 35.69 17.49
N HIS A 327 8.43 36.09 16.48
CA HIS A 327 7.67 37.34 16.48
C HIS A 327 6.30 37.14 17.13
N TRP A 328 6.32 36.91 18.44
CA TRP A 328 5.14 36.56 19.25
C TRP A 328 3.95 37.52 19.03
N ARG A 329 4.21 38.83 19.06
CA ARG A 329 3.20 39.88 18.87
C ARG A 329 3.00 40.31 17.40
N ALA A 330 3.39 39.47 16.44
CA ALA A 330 3.16 39.75 15.03
C ALA A 330 1.65 39.91 14.74
N ARG A 331 1.30 40.96 14.00
CA ARG A 331 -0.05 41.20 13.48
C ARG A 331 0.03 41.28 11.97
N VAL A 332 -0.91 40.62 11.32
CA VAL A 332 -1.10 40.66 9.88
C VAL A 332 -2.57 40.90 9.63
N GLU A 333 -2.89 41.93 8.86
CA GLU A 333 -4.23 42.23 8.43
C GLU A 333 -4.23 42.35 6.90
N ILE A 334 -5.16 41.66 6.24
CA ILE A 334 -5.35 41.76 4.79
C ILE A 334 -6.70 42.42 4.57
N ARG A 335 -6.76 43.44 3.72
CA ARG A 335 -7.99 44.15 3.37
C ARG A 335 -8.16 44.19 1.86
N ARG A 336 -9.33 43.75 1.39
CA ARG A 336 -9.82 43.94 0.02
C ARG A 336 -10.47 45.32 -0.10
N VAL A 337 -9.92 46.20 -0.94
CA VAL A 337 -10.51 47.53 -1.23
C VAL A 337 -10.79 47.63 -2.72
N GLU A 338 -12.07 47.68 -3.06
CA GLU A 338 -12.55 47.86 -4.43
C GLU A 338 -12.50 49.35 -4.80
N GLN A 339 -11.89 49.68 -5.94
CA GLN A 339 -11.78 51.06 -6.42
C GLN A 339 -12.83 51.30 -7.52
N PRO A 340 -13.85 52.16 -7.28
CA PRO A 340 -14.93 52.39 -8.25
C PRO A 340 -14.43 52.94 -9.59
N ALA A 341 -13.30 53.66 -9.58
CA ALA A 341 -12.67 54.20 -10.78
C ALA A 341 -11.72 53.16 -11.42
N GLY A 342 -12.27 52.31 -12.29
CA GLY A 342 -11.48 51.53 -13.26
C GLY A 342 -11.43 50.01 -13.07
N ASN A 343 -12.39 49.41 -12.35
CA ASN A 343 -12.49 47.96 -12.16
C ASN A 343 -11.20 47.31 -11.62
N ARG A 344 -10.66 47.92 -10.54
CA ARG A 344 -9.47 47.42 -9.82
C ARG A 344 -9.81 47.14 -8.37
N THR A 345 -9.24 46.06 -7.85
CA THR A 345 -9.30 45.71 -6.44
C THR A 345 -7.89 45.65 -5.88
N VAL A 346 -7.63 46.44 -4.84
CA VAL A 346 -6.34 46.43 -4.16
C VAL A 346 -6.44 45.54 -2.92
N VAL A 347 -5.58 44.54 -2.84
CA VAL A 347 -5.39 43.69 -1.67
C VAL A 347 -4.22 44.28 -0.88
N THR A 348 -4.54 45.05 0.15
CA THR A 348 -3.55 45.66 1.04
C THR A 348 -3.21 44.69 2.16
N VAL A 349 -1.93 44.43 2.37
CA VAL A 349 -1.40 43.48 3.34
C VAL A 349 -0.56 44.27 4.34
N ASP A 350 -1.15 44.60 5.48
CA ASP A 350 -0.48 45.29 6.58
C ASP A 350 0.22 44.26 7.46
N VAL A 351 1.55 44.28 7.45
CA VAL A 351 2.41 43.39 8.24
C VAL A 351 3.11 44.20 9.31
N ASN A 352 2.79 43.89 10.57
CA ASN A 352 3.54 44.37 11.72
C ASN A 352 4.21 43.15 12.37
N GLN A 353 5.45 42.90 11.98
CA GLN A 353 6.26 41.79 12.50
C GLN A 353 6.63 42.03 13.96
N GLY A 354 6.89 43.28 14.36
CA GLY A 354 7.21 43.64 15.73
C GLY A 354 8.49 42.97 16.26
N ARG A 355 8.75 43.11 17.57
CA ARG A 355 9.97 42.57 18.19
C ARG A 355 10.04 41.05 18.11
N ARG A 356 11.26 40.54 18.01
CA ARG A 356 11.57 39.12 18.13
C ARG A 356 11.79 38.77 19.61
N TYR A 357 11.22 37.67 20.06
CA TYR A 357 11.29 37.19 21.44
C TYR A 357 12.00 35.84 21.52
N ARG A 358 12.80 35.63 22.57
CA ARG A 358 13.42 34.35 22.92
C ARG A 358 13.02 33.88 24.31
N LEU A 359 12.94 32.57 24.50
CA LEU A 359 12.66 31.98 25.80
C LEU A 359 13.89 32.09 26.71
N ARG A 360 13.82 32.91 27.75
CA ARG A 360 14.90 33.09 28.75
C ARG A 360 14.85 32.02 29.85
N ASP A 361 13.67 31.78 30.41
CA ASP A 361 13.50 30.82 31.49
C ASP A 361 12.06 30.26 31.51
N VAL A 362 11.86 29.14 32.21
CA VAL A 362 10.56 28.55 32.50
C VAL A 362 10.51 28.24 33.99
N THR A 363 9.67 28.96 34.72
CA THR A 363 9.44 28.75 36.16
C THR A 363 8.18 27.92 36.36
N ILE A 364 8.20 27.02 37.34
CA ILE A 364 7.08 26.11 37.64
C ILE A 364 6.79 26.22 39.14
N SER A 365 5.53 26.47 39.49
CA SER A 365 5.05 26.60 40.87
C SER A 365 3.76 25.80 41.09
N GLY A 366 3.40 25.56 42.36
CA GLY A 366 2.19 24.84 42.75
C GLY A 366 2.25 23.30 42.63
N ASN A 367 3.29 22.77 41.99
CA ASN A 367 3.53 21.33 41.87
C ASN A 367 4.04 20.71 43.18
N THR A 368 3.43 19.61 43.61
CA THR A 368 3.81 18.82 44.79
C THR A 368 4.01 17.34 44.47
N PHE A 369 3.29 16.80 43.48
CA PHE A 369 3.43 15.41 43.05
C PHE A 369 4.66 15.20 42.14
N LEU A 370 4.84 16.06 41.13
CA LEU A 370 5.98 15.97 40.20
C LEU A 370 6.99 17.06 40.53
N ALA A 371 8.25 16.69 40.79
CA ALA A 371 9.30 17.65 41.10
C ALA A 371 9.56 18.60 39.91
N SER A 372 9.85 19.88 40.18
CA SER A 372 10.01 20.89 39.13
C SER A 372 11.06 20.54 38.06
N PRO A 373 12.21 19.89 38.37
CA PRO A 373 13.14 19.41 37.34
C PRO A 373 12.52 18.39 36.37
N ASP A 374 11.68 17.47 36.87
CA ASP A 374 11.03 16.45 36.05
C ASP A 374 9.89 17.04 35.21
N ALA A 375 9.09 17.94 35.78
CA ALA A 375 8.10 18.71 35.05
C ALA A 375 8.73 19.52 33.91
N ARG A 376 9.89 20.16 34.18
CA ARG A 376 10.67 20.90 33.19
C ARG A 376 11.24 19.99 32.10
N ALA A 377 11.70 18.78 32.45
CA ALA A 377 12.17 17.79 31.49
C ALA A 377 11.05 17.28 30.57
N LEU A 378 9.82 17.13 31.06
CA LEU A 378 8.65 16.74 30.25
C LEU A 378 8.23 17.83 29.25
N LEU A 379 8.34 19.10 29.64
CA LEU A 379 8.06 20.22 28.73
C LEU A 379 9.06 20.27 27.56
N ALA A 380 10.31 19.91 27.80
CA ALA A 380 11.39 19.86 26.80
C ALA A 380 11.61 21.17 26.00
N LEU A 381 11.20 22.30 26.57
CA LEU A 381 11.45 23.65 26.05
C LEU A 381 12.93 24.02 26.23
N ARG A 382 13.52 24.70 25.25
CA ARG A 382 14.94 25.07 25.24
C ARG A 382 15.12 26.57 25.45
N ILE A 383 15.96 26.92 26.42
CA ILE A 383 16.37 28.30 26.67
C ILE A 383 17.17 28.83 25.47
N GLY A 384 16.90 30.07 25.07
CA GLY A 384 17.55 30.76 23.95
C GLY A 384 16.95 30.49 22.57
N GLU A 385 15.96 29.59 22.45
CA GLU A 385 15.19 29.42 21.21
C GLU A 385 14.13 30.53 21.05
N PRO A 386 13.66 30.80 19.82
CA PRO A 386 12.57 31.74 19.57
C PRO A 386 11.31 31.36 20.37
N PHE A 387 10.69 32.32 21.03
CA PHE A 387 9.49 32.07 21.83
C PHE A 387 8.27 31.77 20.94
N ARG A 388 7.58 30.65 21.23
CA ARG A 388 6.42 30.16 20.47
C ARG A 388 5.32 29.69 21.43
N GLU A 389 4.29 30.51 21.59
CA GLU A 389 3.18 30.26 22.53
C GLU A 389 2.41 28.95 22.26
N ASP A 390 2.16 28.64 20.98
CA ASP A 390 1.52 27.38 20.58
C ASP A 390 2.34 26.15 20.97
N GLU A 391 3.68 26.23 20.89
CA GLU A 391 4.53 25.13 21.34
C GLU A 391 4.43 24.99 22.86
N VAL A 392 4.56 26.09 23.62
CA VAL A 392 4.42 26.04 25.09
C VAL A 392 3.10 25.38 25.48
N THR A 393 1.99 25.77 24.84
CA THR A 393 0.67 25.19 25.05
C THR A 393 0.65 23.69 24.75
N ALA A 394 1.21 23.26 23.61
CA ALA A 394 1.31 21.84 23.26
C ALA A 394 2.19 21.02 24.23
N ARG A 395 3.27 21.61 24.76
CA ARG A 395 4.12 20.99 25.80
C ARG A 395 3.40 20.89 27.14
N VAL A 396 2.66 21.92 27.53
CA VAL A 396 1.84 21.94 28.74
C VAL A 396 0.76 20.86 28.70
N GLN A 397 0.16 20.59 27.53
CA GLN A 397 -0.75 19.44 27.38
C GLN A 397 -0.05 18.09 27.61
N ALA A 398 1.21 17.93 27.20
CA ALA A 398 1.98 16.72 27.48
C ALA A 398 2.29 16.56 28.99
N LEU A 399 2.56 17.66 29.69
CA LEU A 399 2.70 17.68 31.15
C LEU A 399 1.38 17.31 31.84
N ALA A 400 0.25 17.90 31.42
CA ALA A 400 -1.09 17.58 31.95
C ALA A 400 -1.45 16.09 31.74
N ASN A 401 -1.06 15.51 30.61
CA ASN A 401 -1.24 14.08 30.34
C ASN A 401 -0.44 13.20 31.32
N ALA A 402 0.74 13.63 31.78
CA ALA A 402 1.53 12.88 32.76
C ALA A 402 0.84 12.85 34.15
N TYR A 403 0.30 13.98 34.61
CA TYR A 403 -0.55 14.04 35.80
C TYR A 403 -1.80 13.14 35.68
N ALA A 404 -2.46 13.15 34.52
CA ALA A 404 -3.62 12.31 34.26
C ALA A 404 -3.29 10.80 34.29
N VAL A 405 -2.11 10.39 33.82
CA VAL A 405 -1.62 9.00 33.93
C VAL A 405 -1.34 8.60 35.39
N ALA A 406 -0.94 9.55 36.23
CA ALA A 406 -0.79 9.36 37.67
C ALA A 406 -2.12 9.43 38.46
N GLY A 407 -3.25 9.73 37.81
CA GLY A 407 -4.59 9.81 38.43
C GLY A 407 -4.97 11.19 38.97
N TYR A 408 -4.14 12.20 38.76
CA TYR A 408 -4.42 13.58 39.19
C TYR A 408 -5.25 14.30 38.12
N ALA A 409 -6.23 15.09 38.55
CA ALA A 409 -6.74 16.17 37.73
C ALA A 409 -5.80 17.37 37.92
N VAL A 410 -5.50 18.12 36.86
CA VAL A 410 -4.60 19.27 36.93
C VAL A 410 -5.12 20.40 36.05
N ILE A 411 -4.97 21.63 36.54
CA ILE A 411 -5.10 22.84 35.74
C ILE A 411 -3.71 23.46 35.70
N VAL A 412 -3.21 23.80 34.51
CA VAL A 412 -1.93 24.49 34.33
C VAL A 412 -2.22 25.84 33.72
N GLU A 413 -1.98 26.90 34.48
CA GLU A 413 -2.05 28.27 34.01
C GLU A 413 -0.69 28.67 33.41
N VAL A 414 -0.72 29.32 32.25
CA VAL A 414 0.47 29.70 31.47
C VAL A 414 0.51 31.21 31.35
N ILE A 415 1.50 31.85 31.96
CA ILE A 415 1.66 33.31 31.96
C ILE A 415 3.05 33.65 31.37
N PRO A 416 3.14 34.09 30.11
CA PRO A 416 4.37 34.61 29.54
C PRO A 416 4.62 36.06 30.00
N GLU A 417 5.72 36.28 30.72
CA GLU A 417 6.20 37.61 31.14
C GLU A 417 7.31 38.10 30.21
N GLU A 418 7.20 39.33 29.72
CA GLU A 418 8.25 39.99 28.92
C GLU A 418 9.29 40.64 29.84
N VAL A 419 10.56 40.27 29.67
CA VAL A 419 11.68 40.88 30.38
C VAL A 419 12.10 42.16 29.63
N PRO A 420 12.00 43.36 30.25
CA PRO A 420 12.29 44.61 29.56
C PRO A 420 13.75 44.73 29.12
N SER A 421 13.98 44.82 27.81
CA SER A 421 15.30 45.16 27.25
C SER A 421 15.42 46.68 27.05
N THR A 422 16.50 47.27 27.57
CA THR A 422 16.85 48.69 27.39
C THR A 422 17.61 48.97 26.09
N ARG A 423 17.92 47.93 25.31
CA ARG A 423 18.58 47.96 24.00
C ARG A 423 17.59 47.57 22.91
N ALA A 424 17.39 48.45 21.93
CA ALA A 424 16.45 48.25 20.82
C ALA A 424 16.97 47.31 19.73
N ASP A 425 18.26 46.99 19.77
CA ASP A 425 19.04 46.18 18.82
C ASP A 425 19.12 44.68 19.20
N LEU A 426 18.57 44.28 20.35
CA LEU A 426 18.59 42.91 20.85
C LEU A 426 17.20 42.27 20.84
N ASP A 427 17.16 40.97 20.55
CA ASP A 427 15.97 40.13 20.74
C ASP A 427 15.48 40.28 22.19
N SER A 428 14.17 40.50 22.37
CA SER A 428 13.55 40.61 23.69
C SER A 428 13.44 39.24 24.35
N GLU A 429 13.39 39.19 25.68
CA GLU A 429 13.37 37.94 26.44
C GLU A 429 11.99 37.70 27.06
N VAL A 430 11.56 36.44 27.09
CA VAL A 430 10.31 36.00 27.74
C VAL A 430 10.62 34.95 28.80
N VAL A 431 10.07 35.11 29.99
CA VAL A 431 10.01 34.07 31.03
C VAL A 431 8.60 33.50 31.03
N VAL A 432 8.47 32.17 30.99
CA VAL A 432 7.16 31.52 31.10
C VAL A 432 6.96 31.08 32.54
N HIS A 433 5.90 31.59 33.17
CA HIS A 433 5.45 31.18 34.49
C HIS A 433 4.33 30.15 34.33
N LEU A 434 4.56 28.96 34.89
CA LEU A 434 3.61 27.85 34.89
C LEU A 434 3.12 27.62 36.32
N THR A 435 1.86 27.97 36.58
CA THR A 435 1.20 27.71 37.87
C THR A 435 0.38 26.43 37.75
N ILE A 436 0.78 25.40 38.49
CA ILE A 436 0.15 24.08 38.46
C ILE A 436 -0.79 23.95 39.66
N ILE A 437 -2.08 23.77 39.39
CA ILE A 437 -3.10 23.50 40.41
C ILE A 437 -3.39 22.01 40.38
N GLU A 438 -2.80 21.27 41.32
CA GLU A 438 -3.01 19.83 41.49
C GLU A 438 -4.34 19.55 42.21
N GLY A 439 -5.24 18.83 41.56
CA GLY A 439 -6.45 18.28 42.19
C GLY A 439 -6.15 17.01 43.01
N PRO A 440 -7.10 16.54 43.83
CA PRO A 440 -6.90 15.35 44.65
C PRO A 440 -6.62 14.10 43.81
N ALA A 441 -5.73 13.23 44.29
CA ALA A 441 -5.42 11.95 43.66
C ALA A 441 -6.68 11.08 43.54
N ARG A 442 -7.13 10.85 42.30
CA ARG A 442 -8.33 10.06 42.02
C ARG A 442 -7.94 8.58 41.98
N THR A 443 -8.64 7.75 42.74
CA THR A 443 -8.41 6.29 42.79
C THR A 443 -9.68 5.52 42.50
N VAL A 444 -9.55 4.32 41.93
CA VAL A 444 -10.66 3.40 41.72
C VAL A 444 -11.08 2.80 43.06
N GLY A 445 -12.31 3.08 43.48
CA GLY A 445 -12.97 2.42 44.60
C GLY A 445 -13.59 1.10 44.14
N ASN A 446 -14.92 1.01 44.20
CA ASN A 446 -15.64 -0.18 43.75
C ASN A 446 -15.85 -0.16 42.23
N ILE A 447 -15.92 -1.35 41.63
CA ILE A 447 -16.37 -1.53 40.24
C ILE A 447 -17.65 -2.34 40.32
N LEU A 448 -18.75 -1.74 39.87
CA LEU A 448 -20.08 -2.35 39.87
C LEU A 448 -20.49 -2.63 38.42
N ILE A 449 -21.05 -3.81 38.17
CA ILE A 449 -21.57 -4.21 36.85
C ILE A 449 -23.08 -4.37 37.00
N VAL A 450 -23.85 -3.75 36.11
CA VAL A 450 -25.32 -3.75 36.14
C VAL A 450 -25.83 -4.04 34.73
N GLY A 451 -26.78 -4.98 34.61
CA GLY A 451 -27.37 -5.36 33.32
C GLY A 451 -26.59 -6.41 32.52
N ALA A 452 -25.63 -7.12 33.15
CA ALA A 452 -25.07 -8.34 32.59
C ALA A 452 -26.00 -9.53 32.94
N SER A 453 -26.73 -10.06 31.95
CA SER A 453 -27.66 -11.19 32.12
C SER A 453 -27.40 -12.34 31.14
N GLN A 454 -26.91 -12.03 29.93
CA GLN A 454 -26.63 -13.02 28.89
C GLN A 454 -25.17 -13.48 28.88
N ILE A 455 -24.27 -12.71 29.49
CA ILE A 455 -22.85 -13.07 29.66
C ILE A 455 -22.52 -13.06 31.16
N GLU A 456 -21.90 -14.16 31.60
CA GLU A 456 -21.34 -14.32 32.95
C GLU A 456 -20.59 -13.07 33.42
N GLU A 457 -20.97 -12.52 34.58
CA GLU A 457 -20.35 -11.31 35.14
C GLU A 457 -18.84 -11.48 35.33
N SER A 458 -18.38 -12.70 35.62
CA SER A 458 -16.95 -13.04 35.71
C SER A 458 -16.18 -12.85 34.40
N ALA A 459 -16.82 -13.00 33.24
CA ALA A 459 -16.24 -12.73 31.93
C ALA A 459 -16.24 -11.22 31.63
N VAL A 460 -17.33 -10.52 31.97
CA VAL A 460 -17.40 -9.05 31.89
C VAL A 460 -16.31 -8.41 32.76
N ARG A 461 -16.13 -8.88 33.99
CA ARG A 461 -15.10 -8.39 34.91
C ARG A 461 -13.68 -8.64 34.41
N LYS A 462 -13.43 -9.71 33.66
CA LYS A 462 -12.13 -9.97 33.00
C LYS A 462 -11.84 -9.02 31.83
N ALA A 463 -12.85 -8.41 31.21
CA ALA A 463 -12.68 -7.42 30.15
C ALA A 463 -12.35 -6.00 30.69
N ILE A 464 -12.65 -5.74 31.96
CA ILE A 464 -12.32 -4.50 32.67
C ILE A 464 -10.90 -4.64 33.26
N ALA A 465 -9.95 -3.83 32.79
CA ALA A 465 -8.56 -3.90 33.26
C ALA A 465 -8.34 -3.13 34.57
N SER A 466 -9.10 -2.06 34.83
CA SER A 466 -9.00 -1.26 36.06
C SER A 466 -9.22 -2.10 37.31
N ARG A 467 -8.42 -1.86 38.36
CA ARG A 467 -8.56 -2.54 39.67
C ARG A 467 -8.80 -1.56 40.80
N THR A 468 -9.56 -2.01 41.80
CA THR A 468 -9.74 -1.29 43.07
C THR A 468 -8.38 -0.97 43.71
N GLY A 469 -8.19 0.30 44.09
CA GLY A 469 -6.95 0.85 44.65
C GLY A 469 -6.01 1.49 43.62
N GLU A 470 -6.19 1.25 42.32
CA GLU A 470 -5.34 1.85 41.28
C GLU A 470 -5.71 3.33 41.02
N PRO A 471 -4.78 4.15 40.48
CA PRO A 471 -5.09 5.49 40.01
C PRO A 471 -6.18 5.50 38.93
N LEU A 472 -7.19 6.34 39.11
CA LEU A 472 -8.31 6.47 38.18
C LEU A 472 -7.84 7.21 36.91
N ARG A 473 -7.68 6.47 35.82
CA ARG A 473 -7.31 7.00 34.50
C ARG A 473 -8.53 7.05 33.60
N ASP A 474 -9.02 8.24 33.26
CA ASP A 474 -10.21 8.40 32.40
C ASP A 474 -10.05 7.70 31.03
N GLY A 475 -8.82 7.65 30.51
CA GLY A 475 -8.48 6.87 29.31
C GLY A 475 -8.67 5.37 29.47
N GLN A 476 -8.31 4.81 30.64
CA GLN A 476 -8.50 3.38 30.94
C GLN A 476 -9.98 3.06 31.15
N VAL A 477 -10.74 3.92 31.84
CA VAL A 477 -12.19 3.74 32.03
C VAL A 477 -12.93 3.70 30.69
N ARG A 478 -12.55 4.57 29.74
CA ARG A 478 -13.07 4.51 28.35
C ARG A 478 -12.64 3.24 27.62
N ALA A 479 -11.41 2.77 27.80
CA ALA A 479 -10.95 1.52 27.21
C ALA A 479 -11.71 0.31 27.78
N ASP A 480 -11.91 0.25 29.09
CA ASP A 480 -12.65 -0.81 29.78
C ASP A 480 -14.12 -0.84 29.33
N ARG A 481 -14.78 0.31 29.19
CA ARG A 481 -16.12 0.42 28.57
C ARG A 481 -16.11 -0.22 27.18
N ASN A 482 -15.17 0.19 26.33
CA ASN A 482 -15.08 -0.30 24.96
C ASN A 482 -14.75 -1.81 24.90
N ASN A 483 -13.96 -2.34 25.84
CA ASN A 483 -13.65 -3.76 25.96
C ASN A 483 -14.89 -4.59 26.31
N VAL A 484 -15.70 -4.11 27.27
CA VAL A 484 -16.98 -4.76 27.61
C VAL A 484 -17.95 -4.68 26.42
N GLU A 485 -18.06 -3.52 25.76
CA GLU A 485 -18.93 -3.38 24.59
C GLU A 485 -18.47 -4.30 23.43
N ALA A 486 -17.16 -4.44 23.22
CA ALA A 486 -16.59 -5.38 22.27
C ALA A 486 -16.83 -6.86 22.65
N LEU A 487 -16.80 -7.22 23.94
CA LEU A 487 -17.15 -8.57 24.41
C LEU A 487 -18.58 -8.95 23.97
N TYR A 488 -19.55 -8.07 24.22
CA TYR A 488 -20.95 -8.28 23.80
C TYR A 488 -21.10 -8.33 22.28
N ARG A 489 -20.53 -7.37 21.54
CA ARG A 489 -20.57 -7.36 20.06
C ARG A 489 -19.86 -8.57 19.42
N ASN A 490 -18.92 -9.21 20.13
CA ASN A 490 -18.28 -10.45 19.71
C ASN A 490 -19.11 -11.69 20.04
N ALA A 491 -19.95 -11.63 21.08
CA ALA A 491 -20.92 -12.66 21.44
C ALA A 491 -22.26 -12.53 20.67
N GLY A 492 -22.30 -11.74 19.58
CA GLY A 492 -23.46 -11.59 18.68
C GLY A 492 -24.42 -10.46 19.05
N PHE A 493 -24.20 -9.73 20.13
CA PHE A 493 -25.07 -8.64 20.57
C PHE A 493 -24.75 -7.34 19.80
N GLN A 494 -25.27 -7.23 18.57
CA GLN A 494 -24.96 -6.16 17.62
C GLN A 494 -25.28 -4.75 18.15
N SER A 495 -26.38 -4.60 18.89
CA SER A 495 -26.87 -3.33 19.44
C SER A 495 -26.46 -3.06 20.89
N ALA A 496 -25.55 -3.87 21.45
CA ALA A 496 -25.10 -3.71 22.83
C ALA A 496 -24.47 -2.32 23.08
N THR A 497 -24.86 -1.69 24.18
CA THR A 497 -24.33 -0.40 24.62
C THR A 497 -23.89 -0.46 26.07
N VAL A 498 -22.76 0.16 26.38
CA VAL A 498 -22.19 0.21 27.74
C VAL A 498 -21.99 1.67 28.13
N ALA A 499 -22.64 2.08 29.21
CA ALA A 499 -22.43 3.35 29.86
C ALA A 499 -21.58 3.16 31.12
N VAL A 500 -20.74 4.14 31.47
CA VAL A 500 -20.00 4.14 32.74
C VAL A 500 -20.26 5.44 33.47
N VAL A 501 -20.71 5.33 34.72
CA VAL A 501 -20.90 6.46 35.63
C VAL A 501 -19.88 6.37 36.75
N LEU A 502 -19.14 7.45 36.97
CA LEU A 502 -18.19 7.61 38.08
C LEU A 502 -18.88 8.40 39.19
N SER A 503 -18.88 7.87 40.42
CA SER A 503 -19.54 8.50 41.58
C SER A 503 -18.65 8.51 42.82
N GLY A 504 -18.82 9.52 43.68
CA GLY A 504 -18.01 9.74 44.88
C GLY A 504 -16.73 10.56 44.63
N GLY A 505 -15.75 10.40 45.51
CA GLY A 505 -14.45 11.07 45.49
C GLY A 505 -13.83 11.12 46.90
N PRO A 506 -12.49 11.03 47.07
CA PRO A 506 -11.45 10.82 46.05
C PRO A 506 -11.30 9.35 45.59
N ARG A 507 -11.97 8.41 46.27
CA ARG A 507 -12.18 7.03 45.79
C ARG A 507 -13.49 6.97 44.99
N TYR A 508 -13.38 6.75 43.68
CA TYR A 508 -14.52 6.76 42.77
C TYR A 508 -15.06 5.36 42.53
N THR A 509 -16.37 5.18 42.70
CA THR A 509 -17.06 3.95 42.25
C THR A 509 -17.39 4.07 40.77
N ALA A 510 -16.94 3.09 39.98
CA ALA A 510 -17.22 2.99 38.55
C ALA A 510 -18.35 1.98 38.32
N THR A 511 -19.53 2.48 37.94
CA THR A 511 -20.70 1.66 37.64
C THR A 511 -20.85 1.50 36.14
N PHE A 512 -20.65 0.27 35.65
CA PHE A 512 -20.84 -0.13 34.27
C PHE A 512 -22.29 -0.59 34.08
N THR A 513 -23.09 0.21 33.39
CA THR A 513 -24.48 -0.13 33.03
C THR A 513 -24.50 -0.64 31.59
N ILE A 514 -24.91 -1.89 31.43
CA ILE A 514 -24.93 -2.61 30.15
C ILE A 514 -26.38 -2.75 29.70
N ASN A 515 -26.64 -2.42 28.43
CA ASN A 515 -27.85 -2.82 27.73
C ASN A 515 -27.42 -3.77 26.61
N GLU A 516 -27.75 -5.05 26.77
CA GLU A 516 -27.22 -6.15 25.95
C GLU A 516 -27.89 -6.20 24.56
N GLY A 517 -29.18 -5.84 24.45
CA GLY A 517 -29.93 -5.96 23.20
C GLY A 517 -30.25 -7.41 22.82
N ARG A 518 -30.63 -7.66 21.56
CA ARG A 518 -30.90 -9.02 21.05
C ARG A 518 -29.60 -9.64 20.52
N GLN A 519 -29.43 -10.94 20.78
CA GLN A 519 -28.34 -11.72 20.19
C GLN A 519 -28.66 -12.03 18.73
N THR A 520 -27.67 -11.88 17.86
CA THR A 520 -27.75 -12.26 16.45
C THR A 520 -26.88 -13.48 16.18
N ILE A 521 -27.45 -14.50 15.55
CA ILE A 521 -26.80 -15.77 15.20
C ILE A 521 -26.64 -15.85 13.68
N VAL A 522 -25.51 -16.39 13.21
CA VAL A 522 -25.27 -16.67 11.79
C VAL A 522 -26.09 -17.88 11.38
N ASP A 523 -26.97 -17.73 10.40
CA ASP A 523 -27.67 -18.86 9.80
C ASP A 523 -26.81 -19.48 8.68
N HIS A 524 -26.72 -18.83 7.52
CA HIS A 524 -25.82 -19.23 6.45
C HIS A 524 -24.69 -18.23 6.18
N VAL A 525 -23.62 -18.73 5.53
CA VAL A 525 -22.51 -17.91 5.03
C VAL A 525 -22.51 -18.01 3.50
N ILE A 526 -23.19 -17.06 2.87
CA ILE A 526 -23.37 -17.02 1.41
C ILE A 526 -22.18 -16.28 0.79
N VAL A 527 -21.66 -16.77 -0.33
CA VAL A 527 -20.58 -16.12 -1.07
C VAL A 527 -21.11 -15.62 -2.40
N ALA A 528 -20.89 -14.33 -2.69
CA ALA A 528 -21.41 -13.65 -3.87
C ALA A 528 -20.28 -12.97 -4.67
N GLY A 529 -20.42 -12.92 -5.99
CA GLY A 529 -19.47 -12.26 -6.90
C GLY A 529 -18.20 -13.05 -7.24
N ASN A 530 -18.03 -14.28 -6.75
CA ASN A 530 -16.97 -15.19 -7.21
C ASN A 530 -17.39 -15.92 -8.50
N SER A 531 -16.51 -15.91 -9.50
CA SER A 531 -16.73 -16.55 -10.81
C SER A 531 -15.60 -17.49 -11.21
N ARG A 532 -14.34 -17.16 -10.87
CA ARG A 532 -13.16 -18.00 -11.11
C ARG A 532 -12.52 -18.48 -9.81
N VAL A 533 -12.74 -17.81 -8.67
CA VAL A 533 -12.33 -18.28 -7.34
C VAL A 533 -13.38 -19.27 -6.82
N SER A 534 -12.96 -20.43 -6.32
CA SER A 534 -13.92 -21.40 -5.77
C SER A 534 -14.49 -20.93 -4.43
N THR A 535 -15.78 -21.20 -4.20
CA THR A 535 -16.47 -20.88 -2.94
C THR A 535 -15.75 -21.49 -1.74
N ALA A 536 -15.21 -22.71 -1.88
CA ALA A 536 -14.42 -23.38 -0.84
C ALA A 536 -13.12 -22.62 -0.46
N THR A 537 -12.44 -21.96 -1.40
CA THR A 537 -11.27 -21.10 -1.12
C THR A 537 -11.65 -19.91 -0.24
N ILE A 538 -12.84 -19.34 -0.48
CA ILE A 538 -13.38 -18.17 0.25
C ILE A 538 -13.85 -18.59 1.64
N LEU A 539 -14.71 -19.61 1.73
CA LEU A 539 -15.19 -20.14 3.01
C LEU A 539 -14.04 -20.63 3.91
N GLY A 540 -12.96 -21.17 3.33
CA GLY A 540 -11.73 -21.52 4.05
C GLY A 540 -10.96 -20.34 4.66
N GLN A 541 -11.36 -19.09 4.40
CA GLN A 541 -10.89 -17.89 5.11
C GLN A 541 -11.88 -17.33 6.12
N VAL A 542 -13.18 -17.62 5.94
CA VAL A 542 -14.22 -17.11 6.83
C VAL A 542 -14.16 -17.84 8.16
N THR A 543 -14.16 -17.06 9.24
CA THR A 543 -14.13 -17.58 10.62
C THR A 543 -15.52 -17.69 11.24
N LEU A 544 -16.48 -16.92 10.73
CA LEU A 544 -17.91 -17.07 11.01
C LEU A 544 -18.40 -18.42 10.46
N LYS A 545 -19.28 -19.09 11.19
CA LYS A 545 -19.92 -20.36 10.79
C LYS A 545 -21.40 -20.33 11.15
N SER A 546 -22.18 -21.10 10.41
CA SER A 546 -23.58 -21.41 10.75
C SER A 546 -23.71 -21.85 12.21
N GLY A 547 -24.75 -21.35 12.89
CA GLY A 547 -25.07 -21.61 14.30
C GLY A 547 -24.19 -20.88 15.33
N GLN A 548 -23.23 -20.04 14.90
CA GLN A 548 -22.40 -19.25 15.82
C GLN A 548 -22.92 -17.81 15.96
N PRO A 549 -22.69 -17.12 17.09
CA PRO A 549 -23.03 -15.70 17.21
C PRO A 549 -22.30 -14.83 16.18
N LEU A 550 -22.97 -13.81 15.64
CA LEU A 550 -22.42 -12.90 14.64
C LEU A 550 -21.42 -11.92 15.27
N GLY A 551 -20.22 -12.40 15.58
CA GLY A 551 -19.18 -11.64 16.26
C GLY A 551 -18.45 -10.63 15.37
N GLN A 552 -18.37 -9.36 15.80
CA GLN A 552 -17.69 -8.29 15.05
C GLN A 552 -16.21 -8.61 14.76
N ALA A 553 -15.46 -9.18 15.71
CA ALA A 553 -14.07 -9.57 15.53
C ALA A 553 -13.91 -10.70 14.50
N ALA A 554 -14.81 -11.69 14.50
CA ALA A 554 -14.80 -12.77 13.51
C ALA A 554 -15.13 -12.25 12.10
N ARG A 555 -16.08 -11.32 11.97
CA ARG A 555 -16.36 -10.62 10.70
C ARG A 555 -15.12 -9.86 10.21
N ALA A 556 -14.48 -9.07 11.06
CA ALA A 556 -13.28 -8.30 10.71
C ALA A 556 -12.05 -9.18 10.39
N GLU A 557 -11.87 -10.29 11.11
CA GLU A 557 -10.83 -11.28 10.85
C GLU A 557 -11.03 -11.98 9.49
N SER A 558 -12.26 -12.41 9.20
CA SER A 558 -12.63 -13.03 7.92
C SER A 558 -12.37 -12.09 6.75
N GLN A 559 -12.81 -10.83 6.90
CA GLN A 559 -12.60 -9.74 5.96
C GLN A 559 -11.10 -9.50 5.70
N ARG A 560 -10.26 -9.50 6.75
CA ARG A 560 -8.80 -9.35 6.61
C ARG A 560 -8.19 -10.53 5.87
N ARG A 561 -8.48 -11.77 6.29
CA ARG A 561 -7.96 -13.00 5.65
C ARG A 561 -8.30 -13.10 4.16
N LEU A 562 -9.48 -12.62 3.77
CA LEU A 562 -9.89 -12.58 2.35
C LEU A 562 -9.13 -11.50 1.57
N ASN A 563 -8.95 -10.30 2.12
CA ASN A 563 -8.10 -9.27 1.53
C ASN A 563 -6.64 -9.73 1.39
N ASP A 564 -6.10 -10.42 2.42
CA ASP A 564 -4.73 -10.96 2.45
C ASP A 564 -4.47 -12.03 1.36
N LEU A 565 -5.51 -12.60 0.73
CA LEU A 565 -5.33 -13.50 -0.41
C LEU A 565 -4.84 -12.78 -1.67
N ALA A 566 -5.02 -11.46 -1.79
CA ALA A 566 -4.64 -10.62 -2.94
C ALA A 566 -5.19 -11.08 -4.32
N ILE A 567 -6.29 -11.85 -4.31
CA ILE A 567 -7.07 -12.27 -5.49
C ILE A 567 -8.38 -11.48 -5.68
N PHE A 568 -8.73 -10.63 -4.71
CA PHE A 568 -9.91 -9.77 -4.75
C PHE A 568 -9.49 -8.29 -4.79
N ARG A 569 -10.23 -7.48 -5.56
CA ARG A 569 -10.13 -6.01 -5.59
C ARG A 569 -10.90 -5.39 -4.43
N ARG A 570 -12.05 -5.99 -4.09
CA ARG A 570 -12.91 -5.60 -2.98
C ARG A 570 -13.47 -6.85 -2.34
N VAL A 571 -13.58 -6.83 -1.03
CA VAL A 571 -14.32 -7.81 -0.25
C VAL A 571 -15.17 -7.01 0.73
N SER A 572 -16.43 -7.39 0.94
CA SER A 572 -17.28 -6.82 1.97
C SER A 572 -18.21 -7.88 2.52
N ILE A 573 -18.07 -8.17 3.80
CA ILE A 573 -18.99 -9.04 4.52
C ILE A 573 -20.14 -8.20 5.08
N THR A 574 -21.36 -8.48 4.64
CA THR A 574 -22.61 -7.84 5.04
C THR A 574 -23.52 -8.84 5.78
N GLN A 575 -24.59 -8.32 6.37
CA GLN A 575 -25.64 -9.09 7.02
C GLN A 575 -26.88 -9.02 6.13
N GLY A 576 -27.53 -10.17 5.90
CA GLY A 576 -28.81 -10.26 5.22
C GLY A 576 -29.98 -9.80 6.10
N PRO A 577 -31.19 -9.67 5.55
CA PRO A 577 -32.38 -9.42 6.36
C PRO A 577 -32.62 -10.57 7.35
N ASP A 578 -33.19 -10.24 8.51
CA ASP A 578 -33.77 -11.21 9.46
C ASP A 578 -35.18 -11.55 8.94
N THR A 579 -35.30 -12.62 8.14
CA THR A 579 -36.57 -13.06 7.54
C THR A 579 -37.42 -13.89 8.50
N SER A 580 -36.78 -14.66 9.40
CA SER A 580 -37.42 -15.51 10.40
C SER A 580 -37.92 -14.75 11.63
N GLY A 581 -37.29 -13.62 11.97
CA GLY A 581 -37.59 -12.80 13.16
C GLY A 581 -37.09 -13.40 14.48
N ASP A 582 -36.37 -14.52 14.43
CA ASP A 582 -35.83 -15.26 15.58
C ASP A 582 -34.38 -14.84 15.93
N GLY A 583 -33.83 -13.84 15.22
CA GLY A 583 -32.47 -13.34 15.42
C GLY A 583 -31.39 -14.12 14.65
N ARG A 584 -31.79 -15.08 13.82
CA ARG A 584 -30.90 -15.71 12.82
C ARG A 584 -30.80 -14.83 11.58
N VAL A 585 -29.60 -14.68 11.05
CA VAL A 585 -29.36 -13.88 9.84
C VAL A 585 -28.28 -14.47 8.97
N ASP A 586 -28.44 -14.28 7.66
CA ASP A 586 -27.40 -14.59 6.69
C ASP A 586 -26.21 -13.65 6.80
N VAL A 587 -25.03 -14.21 6.53
CA VAL A 587 -23.79 -13.47 6.34
C VAL A 587 -23.39 -13.56 4.88
N ILE A 588 -23.51 -12.45 4.15
CA ILE A 588 -23.20 -12.40 2.73
C ILE A 588 -21.78 -11.87 2.53
N VAL A 589 -20.91 -12.71 1.97
CA VAL A 589 -19.52 -12.41 1.65
C VAL A 589 -19.46 -11.99 0.18
N HIS A 590 -19.68 -10.70 -0.08
CA HIS A 590 -19.49 -10.16 -1.42
C HIS A 590 -17.99 -10.03 -1.72
N VAL A 591 -17.55 -10.62 -2.82
CA VAL A 591 -16.19 -10.48 -3.33
C VAL A 591 -16.21 -9.94 -4.76
N GLU A 592 -15.21 -9.13 -5.09
CA GLU A 592 -14.96 -8.67 -6.44
C GLU A 592 -13.57 -9.14 -6.87
N GLU A 593 -13.49 -10.00 -7.88
CA GLU A 593 -12.21 -10.57 -8.28
C GLU A 593 -11.27 -9.57 -8.98
N SER A 594 -9.99 -9.65 -8.60
CA SER A 594 -8.89 -8.98 -9.31
C SER A 594 -8.69 -9.54 -10.73
N SER A 595 -7.89 -8.85 -11.54
CA SER A 595 -7.42 -9.46 -12.80
C SER A 595 -6.66 -10.75 -12.49
N ALA A 596 -6.99 -11.83 -13.20
CA ALA A 596 -6.24 -13.07 -13.09
C ALA A 596 -4.86 -12.95 -13.72
N THR A 597 -4.70 -12.13 -14.77
CA THR A 597 -3.42 -11.90 -15.45
C THR A 597 -2.83 -10.56 -15.02
N THR A 598 -1.55 -10.56 -14.68
CA THR A 598 -0.76 -9.36 -14.37
C THR A 598 0.42 -9.27 -15.32
N ILE A 599 0.58 -8.12 -15.99
CA ILE A 599 1.74 -7.81 -16.82
C ILE A 599 2.41 -6.60 -16.18
N GLY A 600 3.69 -6.73 -15.84
CA GLY A 600 4.54 -5.66 -15.34
C GLY A 600 5.76 -5.51 -16.23
N TYR A 601 6.21 -4.29 -16.47
CA TYR A 601 7.44 -4.02 -17.20
C TYR A 601 8.08 -2.75 -16.66
N GLY A 602 9.39 -2.61 -16.84
CA GLY A 602 10.09 -1.41 -16.42
C GLY A 602 11.55 -1.39 -16.82
N GLY A 603 12.11 -0.18 -16.83
CA GLY A 603 13.52 0.09 -17.06
C GLY A 603 14.20 0.70 -15.84
N GLY A 604 15.52 0.68 -15.84
CA GLY A 604 16.34 1.38 -14.87
C GLY A 604 17.79 1.43 -15.31
N ILE A 605 18.61 2.07 -14.49
CA ILE A 605 20.05 2.19 -14.71
C ILE A 605 20.75 1.68 -13.46
N GLU A 606 21.87 0.99 -13.65
CA GLU A 606 22.80 0.62 -12.61
C GLU A 606 24.13 1.36 -12.83
N PHE A 607 24.68 1.89 -11.75
CA PHE A 607 25.99 2.54 -11.72
C PHE A 607 26.86 1.79 -10.71
N GLY A 608 28.08 1.43 -11.09
CA GLY A 608 28.98 0.68 -10.22
C GLY A 608 30.41 0.69 -10.71
N ARG A 609 31.33 0.15 -9.90
CA ARG A 609 32.68 -0.20 -10.35
C ARG A 609 32.70 -1.68 -10.70
N THR A 610 33.12 -2.00 -11.91
CA THR A 610 33.28 -3.36 -12.41
C THR A 610 34.76 -3.64 -12.62
N THR A 611 35.21 -4.79 -12.10
CA THR A 611 36.56 -5.31 -12.29
C THR A 611 36.72 -5.91 -13.69
N ARG A 612 37.63 -5.37 -14.49
CA ARG A 612 37.94 -5.81 -15.87
C ARG A 612 39.34 -6.39 -15.96
N THR A 613 39.51 -7.37 -16.85
CA THR A 613 40.83 -7.83 -17.27
C THR A 613 41.37 -6.87 -18.31
N VAL A 614 42.64 -6.47 -18.18
CA VAL A 614 43.36 -5.58 -19.09
C VAL A 614 44.74 -6.17 -19.39
N GLU A 615 45.39 -5.72 -20.46
CA GLU A 615 46.76 -6.13 -20.77
C GLU A 615 47.69 -5.82 -19.56
N GLY A 616 48.35 -6.84 -19.03
CA GLY A 616 49.19 -6.73 -17.82
C GLY A 616 48.45 -6.80 -16.47
N GLY A 617 47.13 -7.06 -16.42
CA GLY A 617 46.46 -7.39 -15.15
C GLY A 617 44.96 -7.14 -15.09
N VAL A 618 44.52 -6.49 -14.01
CA VAL A 618 43.12 -6.29 -13.66
C VAL A 618 42.90 -4.86 -13.14
N GLU A 619 41.90 -4.15 -13.68
CA GLU A 619 41.57 -2.76 -13.32
C GLU A 619 40.08 -2.59 -13.00
N ASP A 620 39.74 -1.73 -12.03
CA ASP A 620 38.35 -1.42 -11.68
C ASP A 620 37.87 -0.15 -12.40
N ARG A 621 36.90 -0.28 -13.32
CA ARG A 621 36.34 0.84 -14.09
C ARG A 621 34.93 1.19 -13.62
N PHE A 622 34.60 2.48 -13.59
CA PHE A 622 33.22 2.93 -13.36
C PHE A 622 32.37 2.67 -14.62
N GLU A 623 31.24 2.00 -14.46
CA GLU A 623 30.35 1.60 -15.55
C GLU A 623 28.91 2.09 -15.33
N PHE A 624 28.27 2.40 -16.44
CA PHE A 624 26.83 2.61 -16.59
C PHE A 624 26.24 1.37 -17.26
N ALA A 625 25.19 0.79 -16.68
CA ALA A 625 24.55 -0.41 -17.18
C ALA A 625 23.03 -0.25 -17.20
N PRO A 626 22.39 0.00 -18.36
CA PRO A 626 20.93 0.02 -18.44
C PRO A 626 20.38 -1.39 -18.22
N ARG A 627 19.23 -1.47 -17.56
CA ARG A 627 18.54 -2.73 -17.23
C ARG A 627 17.05 -2.62 -17.52
N GLY A 628 16.47 -3.72 -17.97
CA GLY A 628 15.03 -3.86 -18.22
C GLY A 628 14.48 -5.11 -17.57
N PHE A 629 13.19 -5.10 -17.23
CA PHE A 629 12.47 -6.29 -16.77
C PHE A 629 11.07 -6.39 -17.39
N LEU A 630 10.60 -7.63 -17.49
CA LEU A 630 9.24 -8.00 -17.86
C LEU A 630 8.76 -9.08 -16.88
N GLU A 631 7.51 -8.95 -16.44
CA GLU A 631 6.85 -9.88 -15.53
C GLU A 631 5.48 -10.23 -16.10
N VAL A 632 5.20 -11.52 -16.26
CA VAL A 632 3.89 -12.02 -16.71
C VAL A 632 3.43 -13.10 -15.74
N GLY A 633 2.39 -12.77 -14.97
CA GLY A 633 1.81 -13.63 -13.95
C GLY A 633 0.36 -13.99 -14.24
N ARG A 634 -0.04 -15.21 -13.86
CA ARG A 634 -1.43 -15.64 -13.79
C ARG A 634 -1.76 -16.17 -12.39
N ARG A 635 -2.62 -15.44 -11.69
CA ARG A 635 -3.14 -15.73 -10.34
C ARG A 635 -4.38 -16.61 -10.40
N ASN A 636 -4.75 -17.16 -9.24
CA ASN A 636 -5.92 -18.01 -9.04
C ASN A 636 -6.07 -19.19 -10.03
N LEU A 637 -4.96 -19.88 -10.32
CA LEU A 637 -5.00 -21.13 -11.08
C LEU A 637 -5.88 -22.16 -10.37
N PHE A 638 -6.80 -22.76 -11.12
CA PHE A 638 -7.75 -23.77 -10.62
C PHE A 638 -8.64 -23.30 -9.45
N GLY A 639 -8.88 -22.00 -9.31
CA GLY A 639 -9.76 -21.43 -8.27
C GLY A 639 -9.26 -21.55 -6.82
N GLY A 640 -7.99 -21.92 -6.63
CA GLY A 640 -7.41 -22.33 -5.35
C GLY A 640 -6.32 -21.41 -4.79
N ASN A 641 -6.32 -20.12 -5.13
CA ASN A 641 -5.24 -19.16 -4.81
C ASN A 641 -3.81 -19.70 -5.09
N ARG A 642 -3.65 -20.29 -6.28
CA ARG A 642 -2.37 -20.70 -6.85
C ARG A 642 -1.98 -19.70 -7.93
N SER A 643 -0.68 -19.46 -8.14
CA SER A 643 -0.22 -18.54 -9.19
C SER A 643 0.99 -19.10 -9.92
N ILE A 644 1.06 -18.88 -11.23
CA ILE A 644 2.30 -18.99 -12.00
C ILE A 644 2.79 -17.58 -12.33
N ASN A 645 4.09 -17.35 -12.29
CA ASN A 645 4.72 -16.08 -12.63
C ASN A 645 6.02 -16.30 -13.39
N LEU A 646 6.18 -15.60 -14.52
CA LEU A 646 7.40 -15.55 -15.30
C LEU A 646 8.00 -14.16 -15.19
N PHE A 647 9.13 -14.06 -14.49
CA PHE A 647 9.91 -12.84 -14.37
C PHE A 647 11.18 -12.93 -15.22
N SER A 648 11.44 -11.95 -16.07
CA SER A 648 12.70 -11.80 -16.80
C SER A 648 13.33 -10.44 -16.53
N ARG A 649 14.66 -10.41 -16.41
CA ARG A 649 15.49 -9.21 -16.32
C ARG A 649 16.69 -9.35 -17.23
N VAL A 650 17.06 -8.27 -17.89
CA VAL A 650 18.28 -8.14 -18.70
C VAL A 650 19.04 -6.90 -18.26
N SER A 651 20.37 -6.97 -18.30
CA SER A 651 21.25 -5.80 -18.16
C SER A 651 22.28 -5.82 -19.28
N LEU A 652 22.55 -4.63 -19.82
CA LEU A 652 23.57 -4.41 -20.82
C LEU A 652 24.75 -3.71 -20.13
N ARG A 653 25.98 -4.22 -20.30
CA ARG A 653 27.21 -3.54 -19.87
C ARG A 653 28.09 -3.25 -21.08
N PRO A 654 29.04 -2.29 -21.00
CA PRO A 654 30.01 -2.06 -22.06
C PRO A 654 30.82 -3.34 -22.31
N ARG A 655 31.17 -3.64 -23.56
CA ARG A 655 31.90 -4.89 -23.90
C ARG A 655 33.24 -4.98 -23.17
N SER A 656 33.65 -6.19 -22.82
CA SER A 656 34.98 -6.50 -22.29
C SER A 656 35.66 -7.45 -23.27
N GLU A 657 36.61 -6.95 -24.06
CA GLU A 657 37.30 -7.71 -25.13
C GLU A 657 38.82 -7.49 -24.95
N PRO A 658 39.48 -8.15 -23.96
CA PRO A 658 40.89 -7.88 -23.62
C PRO A 658 41.85 -8.14 -24.78
N ASP A 659 41.52 -9.12 -25.64
CA ASP A 659 42.31 -9.52 -26.80
C ASP A 659 42.03 -8.66 -28.06
N ASP A 660 41.05 -7.74 -28.01
CA ASP A 660 40.78 -6.74 -29.06
C ASP A 660 40.61 -5.33 -28.42
N PRO A 661 41.73 -4.62 -28.14
CA PRO A 661 41.71 -3.27 -27.59
C PRO A 661 41.00 -2.25 -28.46
N ALA A 662 40.78 -2.54 -29.76
CA ALA A 662 40.02 -1.66 -30.64
C ALA A 662 38.51 -1.76 -30.38
N ARG A 663 38.03 -2.84 -29.75
CA ARG A 663 36.63 -3.08 -29.38
C ARG A 663 36.35 -2.98 -27.88
N ASP A 664 37.35 -3.14 -27.01
CA ASP A 664 37.13 -3.05 -25.56
C ASP A 664 36.43 -1.75 -25.15
N GLY A 665 35.40 -1.88 -24.31
CA GLY A 665 34.59 -0.77 -23.82
C GLY A 665 33.74 -0.06 -24.88
N LYS A 666 33.78 -0.45 -26.16
CA LYS A 666 32.97 0.16 -27.23
C LYS A 666 31.66 -0.59 -27.44
N GLY A 667 30.55 0.14 -27.28
CA GLY A 667 29.21 -0.41 -27.39
C GLY A 667 28.86 -1.35 -26.22
N PHE A 668 27.65 -1.87 -26.26
CA PHE A 668 27.09 -2.71 -25.20
C PHE A 668 26.97 -4.18 -25.62
N ALA A 669 26.92 -5.07 -24.64
CA ALA A 669 26.55 -6.47 -24.80
C ALA A 669 25.61 -6.92 -23.68
N LEU A 670 24.84 -7.98 -23.93
CA LEU A 670 24.02 -8.66 -22.92
C LEU A 670 24.93 -9.43 -21.96
N SER A 671 25.42 -8.72 -20.96
CA SER A 671 26.33 -9.20 -19.92
C SER A 671 25.62 -10.06 -18.90
N GLU A 672 24.41 -9.67 -18.49
CA GLU A 672 23.67 -10.31 -17.42
C GLU A 672 22.20 -10.48 -17.79
N TYR A 673 21.65 -11.64 -17.44
CA TYR A 673 20.23 -11.92 -17.57
C TYR A 673 19.76 -12.82 -16.43
N ARG A 674 18.48 -12.74 -16.09
CA ARG A 674 17.82 -13.69 -15.20
C ARG A 674 16.39 -13.90 -15.67
N VAL A 675 16.05 -15.14 -15.99
CA VAL A 675 14.68 -15.59 -16.24
C VAL A 675 14.30 -16.51 -15.09
N THR A 676 13.14 -16.31 -14.48
CA THR A 676 12.61 -17.12 -13.38
C THR A 676 11.14 -17.40 -13.62
N GLY A 677 10.83 -18.66 -13.95
CA GLY A 677 9.47 -19.18 -13.85
C GLY A 677 9.22 -19.65 -12.42
N SER A 678 8.05 -19.36 -11.86
CA SER A 678 7.68 -19.77 -10.51
C SER A 678 6.21 -20.16 -10.43
N TYR A 679 5.92 -21.22 -9.70
CA TYR A 679 4.59 -21.65 -9.30
C TYR A 679 4.49 -21.53 -7.77
N ARG A 680 3.47 -20.84 -7.29
CA ARG A 680 3.16 -20.71 -5.87
C ARG A 680 1.80 -21.32 -5.57
N ALA A 681 1.73 -22.17 -4.55
CA ALA A 681 0.49 -22.64 -3.97
C ALA A 681 0.46 -22.23 -2.49
N THR A 682 -0.55 -21.47 -2.09
CA THR A 682 -0.75 -21.14 -0.68
C THR A 682 -1.48 -22.27 0.05
N ARG A 683 -1.15 -22.47 1.32
CA ARG A 683 -1.79 -23.48 2.21
C ARG A 683 -1.93 -24.89 1.63
N ILE A 684 -0.83 -25.46 1.14
CA ILE A 684 -0.83 -26.84 0.63
C ILE A 684 -1.21 -27.85 1.74
N TRP A 685 -1.85 -28.94 1.32
CA TRP A 685 -2.42 -29.96 2.21
C TRP A 685 -3.40 -29.42 3.28
N ARG A 686 -4.03 -28.25 3.03
CA ARG A 686 -4.89 -27.53 3.99
C ARG A 686 -4.16 -27.11 5.29
N THR A 687 -2.83 -26.99 5.25
CA THR A 687 -2.00 -26.55 6.38
C THR A 687 -1.57 -25.08 6.22
N ASN A 688 -0.98 -24.45 7.26
CA ASN A 688 -0.35 -23.12 7.15
C ASN A 688 1.03 -23.17 6.45
N THR A 689 1.14 -23.95 5.37
CA THR A 689 2.36 -24.17 4.58
C THR A 689 2.17 -23.65 3.17
N ASP A 690 2.96 -22.66 2.76
CA ASP A 690 3.04 -22.20 1.38
C ASP A 690 4.11 -23.01 0.64
N LEU A 691 3.85 -23.38 -0.62
CA LEU A 691 4.81 -24.04 -1.52
C LEU A 691 5.18 -23.08 -2.65
N VAL A 692 6.47 -22.95 -2.91
CA VAL A 692 7.03 -22.25 -4.08
C VAL A 692 7.93 -23.22 -4.84
N VAL A 693 7.58 -23.49 -6.09
CA VAL A 693 8.45 -24.20 -7.04
C VAL A 693 8.95 -23.18 -8.05
N SER A 694 10.26 -23.09 -8.29
CA SER A 694 10.85 -22.13 -9.22
C SER A 694 11.91 -22.77 -10.11
N ALA A 695 11.96 -22.33 -11.37
CA ALA A 695 13.03 -22.63 -12.30
C ALA A 695 13.68 -21.31 -12.75
N THR A 696 14.98 -21.17 -12.52
CA THR A 696 15.78 -19.97 -12.84
C THR A 696 16.88 -20.32 -13.83
N ALA A 697 17.02 -19.50 -14.88
CA ALA A 697 18.21 -19.46 -15.72
C ALA A 697 18.82 -18.06 -15.64
N GLU A 698 20.09 -17.97 -15.24
CA GLU A 698 20.77 -16.68 -15.06
C GLU A 698 22.21 -16.70 -15.56
N ARG A 699 22.66 -15.55 -16.07
CA ARG A 699 24.06 -15.17 -16.25
C ARG A 699 24.32 -13.95 -15.39
N ALA A 700 25.35 -14.00 -14.56
CA ALA A 700 25.76 -12.87 -13.74
C ALA A 700 27.29 -12.80 -13.61
N ILE A 701 27.80 -11.60 -13.34
CA ILE A 701 29.23 -11.33 -13.21
C ILE A 701 29.60 -11.19 -11.72
N ARG A 702 30.66 -11.88 -11.29
CA ARG A 702 31.34 -11.69 -10.00
C ARG A 702 32.69 -11.00 -10.22
N THR A 703 33.28 -10.49 -9.14
CA THR A 703 34.60 -9.83 -9.16
C THR A 703 35.69 -10.75 -9.72
N SER A 704 35.66 -12.04 -9.39
CA SER A 704 36.68 -13.03 -9.79
C SER A 704 36.30 -13.92 -10.99
N PHE A 705 35.02 -14.02 -11.39
CA PHE A 705 34.57 -14.87 -12.51
C PHE A 705 33.19 -14.45 -13.05
N THR A 706 32.83 -14.89 -14.25
CA THR A 706 31.44 -14.88 -14.76
C THR A 706 30.83 -16.27 -14.56
N PHE A 707 29.52 -16.37 -14.30
CA PHE A 707 28.84 -17.67 -14.25
C PHE A 707 27.52 -17.69 -15.03
N VAL A 708 27.16 -18.88 -15.53
CA VAL A 708 25.82 -19.23 -15.98
C VAL A 708 25.27 -20.32 -15.08
N ARG A 709 24.10 -20.12 -14.51
CA ARG A 709 23.41 -21.09 -13.64
C ARG A 709 22.02 -21.39 -14.16
N ARG A 710 21.66 -22.69 -14.15
CA ARG A 710 20.30 -23.19 -14.32
C ARG A 710 19.92 -23.90 -13.04
N ALA A 711 18.84 -23.49 -12.39
CA ALA A 711 18.41 -24.00 -11.08
C ALA A 711 16.92 -24.32 -11.07
N ALA A 712 16.54 -25.39 -10.41
CA ALA A 712 15.17 -25.74 -10.06
C ALA A 712 15.08 -25.91 -8.55
N ASN A 713 14.15 -25.20 -7.90
CA ASN A 713 13.96 -25.22 -6.44
C ASN A 713 12.51 -25.57 -6.11
N ALA A 714 12.30 -26.32 -5.03
CA ALA A 714 10.99 -26.51 -4.41
C ALA A 714 11.11 -26.19 -2.92
N GLU A 715 10.39 -25.18 -2.45
CA GLU A 715 10.45 -24.67 -1.07
C GLU A 715 9.07 -24.71 -0.41
N ALA A 716 8.99 -25.33 0.77
CA ALA A 716 7.82 -25.34 1.62
C ALA A 716 8.09 -24.47 2.87
N LEU A 717 7.33 -23.39 3.03
CA LEU A 717 7.41 -22.43 4.14
C LEU A 717 6.19 -22.56 5.05
N ARG A 718 6.38 -23.01 6.29
CA ARG A 718 5.33 -23.14 7.30
C ARG A 718 5.42 -22.02 8.33
N ARG A 719 4.33 -21.25 8.49
CA ARG A 719 4.24 -20.21 9.53
C ARG A 719 3.80 -20.84 10.85
N LEU A 720 4.62 -20.72 11.88
CA LEU A 720 4.37 -21.27 13.22
C LEU A 720 3.69 -20.23 14.13
N SER A 721 4.00 -18.95 13.94
CA SER A 721 3.33 -17.82 14.59
C SER A 721 3.30 -16.61 13.66
N THR A 722 2.83 -15.45 14.13
CA THR A 722 2.91 -14.18 13.40
C THR A 722 4.35 -13.69 13.20
N LYS A 723 5.31 -14.21 13.97
CA LYS A 723 6.72 -13.78 13.97
C LYS A 723 7.68 -14.87 13.55
N LEU A 724 7.31 -16.15 13.68
CA LEU A 724 8.19 -17.31 13.46
C LEU A 724 7.70 -18.17 12.28
N SER A 725 8.59 -18.42 11.33
CA SER A 725 8.38 -19.34 10.21
C SER A 725 9.54 -20.33 10.09
N VAL A 726 9.26 -21.53 9.62
CA VAL A 726 10.26 -22.55 9.27
C VAL A 726 10.09 -22.97 7.83
N PHE A 727 11.19 -23.31 7.15
CA PHE A 727 11.15 -23.75 5.76
C PHE A 727 12.03 -24.98 5.52
N GLY A 728 11.68 -25.73 4.48
CA GLY A 728 12.50 -26.74 3.84
C GLY A 728 12.56 -26.50 2.34
N ARG A 729 13.74 -26.62 1.73
CA ARG A 729 13.97 -26.41 0.31
C ARG A 729 14.73 -27.60 -0.27
N TYR A 730 14.31 -28.08 -1.43
CA TYR A 730 15.13 -28.92 -2.31
C TYR A 730 15.58 -28.08 -3.50
N ALA A 731 16.86 -28.17 -3.88
CA ALA A 731 17.46 -27.42 -4.97
C ALA A 731 18.30 -28.35 -5.85
N LEU A 732 18.09 -28.25 -7.17
CA LEU A 732 18.89 -28.90 -8.19
C LEU A 732 19.41 -27.82 -9.14
N ASP A 733 20.72 -27.63 -9.23
CA ASP A 733 21.31 -26.65 -10.13
C ASP A 733 22.55 -27.14 -10.86
N SER A 734 22.76 -26.56 -12.04
CA SER A 734 23.96 -26.69 -12.85
C SER A 734 24.56 -25.31 -13.04
N THR A 735 25.82 -25.13 -12.62
CA THR A 735 26.58 -23.88 -12.74
C THR A 735 27.81 -24.13 -13.61
N ARG A 736 28.09 -23.23 -14.56
CA ARG A 736 29.34 -23.19 -15.33
C ARG A 736 30.02 -21.85 -15.12
N LEU A 737 31.30 -21.90 -14.75
CA LEU A 737 32.17 -20.74 -14.58
C LEU A 737 32.93 -20.46 -15.89
N PHE A 738 33.26 -19.19 -16.15
CA PHE A 738 34.08 -18.71 -17.27
C PHE A 738 34.52 -17.26 -17.00
N ASP A 739 35.35 -16.67 -17.85
CA ASP A 739 35.98 -15.36 -17.63
C ASP A 739 36.67 -15.25 -16.25
N THR A 740 37.33 -16.31 -15.80
CA THR A 740 37.98 -16.39 -14.49
C THR A 740 39.21 -15.48 -14.46
N ARG A 741 39.26 -14.54 -13.51
CA ARG A 741 40.31 -13.51 -13.37
C ARG A 741 41.40 -13.86 -12.36
N ILE A 742 41.40 -15.11 -11.89
CA ILE A 742 42.39 -15.68 -10.98
C ILE A 742 43.17 -16.72 -11.80
N SER A 743 44.50 -16.65 -11.77
CA SER A 743 45.40 -17.55 -12.51
C SER A 743 45.14 -19.01 -12.10
N GLU A 744 45.45 -19.96 -12.98
CA GLU A 744 45.23 -21.37 -12.67
C GLU A 744 46.03 -21.80 -11.43
N GLU A 745 47.27 -21.33 -11.28
CA GLU A 745 48.12 -21.57 -10.10
C GLU A 745 47.42 -21.20 -8.78
N ASP A 746 46.76 -20.04 -8.73
CA ASP A 746 46.04 -19.52 -7.55
C ASP A 746 44.66 -20.18 -7.35
N GLN A 747 44.12 -20.92 -8.33
CA GLN A 747 42.81 -21.57 -8.20
C GLN A 747 42.89 -22.87 -7.39
N PRO A 748 42.00 -23.09 -6.40
CA PRO A 748 41.88 -24.38 -5.72
C PRO A 748 41.58 -25.53 -6.69
N LEU A 749 42.17 -26.71 -6.45
CA LEU A 749 42.08 -27.89 -7.33
C LEU A 749 40.62 -28.27 -7.69
N ILE A 750 39.67 -28.06 -6.78
CA ILE A 750 38.24 -28.29 -7.05
C ILE A 750 37.68 -27.45 -8.21
N ASP A 751 38.12 -26.21 -8.37
CA ASP A 751 37.57 -25.31 -9.39
C ASP A 751 38.13 -25.65 -10.78
N ARG A 752 39.39 -26.10 -10.83
CA ARG A 752 40.04 -26.64 -12.04
C ARG A 752 39.38 -27.95 -12.51
N LEU A 753 39.04 -28.84 -11.56
CA LEU A 753 38.42 -30.13 -11.85
C LEU A 753 36.90 -30.06 -12.15
N PHE A 754 36.19 -29.06 -11.62
CA PHE A 754 34.74 -28.93 -11.76
C PHE A 754 34.30 -27.53 -12.23
N PRO A 755 34.82 -27.00 -13.36
CA PRO A 755 34.45 -25.68 -13.89
C PRO A 755 32.98 -25.63 -14.34
N GLN A 756 32.40 -26.80 -14.65
CA GLN A 756 30.95 -27.01 -14.73
C GLN A 756 30.55 -28.05 -13.68
N ILE A 757 29.56 -27.72 -12.86
CA ILE A 757 29.14 -28.53 -11.73
C ILE A 757 27.62 -28.60 -11.58
N ARG A 758 27.11 -29.81 -11.36
CA ARG A 758 25.73 -30.11 -10.97
C ARG A 758 25.67 -30.41 -9.48
N LEU A 759 24.81 -29.68 -8.78
CA LEU A 759 24.57 -29.77 -7.36
C LEU A 759 23.12 -30.17 -7.11
N SER A 760 22.92 -31.06 -6.15
CA SER A 760 21.61 -31.44 -5.64
C SER A 760 21.67 -31.36 -4.12
N SER A 761 20.86 -30.49 -3.54
CA SER A 761 20.90 -30.17 -2.12
C SER A 761 19.51 -30.06 -1.48
N ILE A 762 19.48 -30.35 -0.19
CA ILE A 762 18.35 -30.09 0.70
C ILE A 762 18.81 -29.03 1.69
N SER A 763 17.98 -28.02 1.94
CA SER A 763 18.19 -27.11 3.06
C SER A 763 16.96 -26.98 3.94
N SER A 764 17.17 -26.63 5.20
CA SER A 764 16.10 -26.24 6.11
C SER A 764 16.55 -25.07 6.97
N GLY A 765 15.61 -24.22 7.34
CA GLY A 765 15.89 -23.03 8.11
C GLY A 765 14.70 -22.46 8.85
N VAL A 766 14.99 -21.43 9.63
CA VAL A 766 14.05 -20.68 10.45
C VAL A 766 14.20 -19.19 10.18
N VAL A 767 13.08 -18.48 10.17
CA VAL A 767 13.03 -17.02 10.07
C VAL A 767 12.18 -16.48 11.21
N TRP A 768 12.74 -15.52 11.94
CA TRP A 768 12.03 -14.75 12.96
C TRP A 768 12.03 -13.27 12.56
N ASP A 769 10.85 -12.66 12.48
CA ASP A 769 10.69 -11.23 12.17
C ASP A 769 9.77 -10.56 13.19
N ASN A 770 10.24 -9.47 13.77
CA ASN A 770 9.52 -8.62 14.69
C ASN A 770 9.90 -7.14 14.47
N ARG A 771 10.26 -6.75 13.25
CA ARG A 771 10.49 -5.34 12.90
C ARG A 771 9.17 -4.57 12.92
N ASP A 772 9.25 -3.27 13.22
CA ASP A 772 8.14 -2.34 13.14
C ASP A 772 7.78 -1.98 11.69
N ASP A 773 8.78 -1.84 10.83
CA ASP A 773 8.62 -1.63 9.38
C ASP A 773 9.59 -2.55 8.59
N PHE A 774 9.19 -2.96 7.38
CA PHE A 774 10.00 -3.85 6.53
C PHE A 774 11.07 -3.11 5.72
N LEU A 775 10.82 -1.84 5.36
CA LEU A 775 11.61 -0.99 4.46
C LEU A 775 12.47 0.03 5.22
N ASP A 776 11.94 0.62 6.30
CA ASP A 776 12.62 1.61 7.15
C ASP A 776 12.46 1.27 8.66
N PRO A 777 12.97 0.11 9.11
CA PRO A 777 12.83 -0.35 10.49
C PRO A 777 13.52 0.59 11.51
N THR A 778 12.82 0.88 12.61
CA THR A 778 13.33 1.70 13.72
C THR A 778 13.38 0.95 15.06
N SER A 779 12.70 -0.19 15.16
CA SER A 779 12.64 -1.00 16.36
C SER A 779 12.37 -2.48 16.05
N GLY A 780 12.79 -3.37 16.95
CA GLY A 780 12.61 -4.81 16.79
C GLY A 780 13.82 -5.48 16.13
N GLY A 781 13.58 -6.51 15.32
CA GLY A 781 14.67 -7.26 14.71
C GLY A 781 14.20 -8.39 13.79
N TRP A 782 15.16 -8.92 13.04
CA TRP A 782 15.00 -9.98 12.05
C TRP A 782 16.14 -10.99 12.18
N LEU A 783 15.85 -12.28 12.05
CA LEU A 783 16.84 -13.36 12.13
C LEU A 783 16.50 -14.44 11.12
N SER A 784 17.51 -14.93 10.41
CA SER A 784 17.44 -16.13 9.57
C SER A 784 18.59 -17.07 9.90
N ALA A 785 18.30 -18.36 10.03
CA ALA A 785 19.31 -19.40 10.09
C ALA A 785 18.92 -20.55 9.17
N ASP A 786 19.83 -21.01 8.30
CA ASP A 786 19.60 -22.14 7.42
C ASP A 786 20.83 -23.05 7.30
N ALA A 787 20.56 -24.34 7.07
CA ALA A 787 21.57 -25.36 6.83
C ALA A 787 21.25 -26.11 5.54
N GLU A 788 22.22 -26.16 4.62
CA GLU A 788 22.20 -26.84 3.33
C GLU A 788 23.13 -28.06 3.36
N ILE A 789 22.66 -29.20 2.89
CA ILE A 789 23.45 -30.40 2.62
C ILE A 789 23.32 -30.78 1.14
N ALA A 790 24.46 -30.87 0.46
CA ALA A 790 24.57 -31.46 -0.88
C ALA A 790 25.18 -32.87 -0.74
N SER A 791 24.60 -33.86 -1.41
CA SER A 791 25.09 -35.24 -1.36
C SER A 791 25.13 -35.90 -2.73
N ARG A 792 26.13 -36.76 -2.93
CA ARG A 792 26.23 -37.61 -4.12
C ARG A 792 25.04 -38.57 -4.24
N SER A 793 24.50 -39.06 -3.12
CA SER A 793 23.27 -39.87 -3.10
C SER A 793 22.01 -39.12 -3.57
N LEU A 794 22.03 -37.79 -3.58
CA LEU A 794 20.96 -36.94 -4.13
C LEU A 794 21.18 -36.54 -5.60
N GLY A 795 22.25 -37.02 -6.24
CA GLY A 795 22.61 -36.70 -7.64
C GLY A 795 23.56 -35.50 -7.82
N SER A 796 24.10 -34.97 -6.72
CA SER A 796 25.17 -33.95 -6.74
C SER A 796 26.51 -34.56 -7.18
N GLN A 797 27.34 -33.84 -7.93
CA GLN A 797 28.70 -34.33 -8.24
C GLN A 797 29.65 -34.23 -7.03
N VAL A 798 29.39 -33.29 -6.12
CA VAL A 798 30.20 -33.04 -4.92
C VAL A 798 29.31 -33.01 -3.68
N GLY A 799 29.85 -33.47 -2.55
CA GLY A 799 29.18 -33.41 -1.27
C GLY A 799 29.69 -32.25 -0.42
N PHE A 800 28.80 -31.58 0.31
CA PHE A 800 29.17 -30.59 1.32
C PHE A 800 28.03 -30.38 2.32
N VAL A 801 28.38 -29.83 3.49
CA VAL A 801 27.44 -29.19 4.41
C VAL A 801 27.79 -27.71 4.52
N LYS A 802 26.78 -26.85 4.57
CA LYS A 802 26.90 -25.39 4.69
C LYS A 802 25.82 -24.89 5.63
N ALA A 803 26.16 -24.01 6.57
CA ALA A 803 25.20 -23.31 7.41
C ALA A 803 25.44 -21.81 7.32
N PHE A 804 24.36 -21.05 7.32
CA PHE A 804 24.37 -19.59 7.29
C PHE A 804 23.43 -19.04 8.35
N PHE A 805 23.90 -18.02 9.06
CA PHE A 805 23.17 -17.32 10.11
C PHE A 805 23.28 -15.83 9.85
N GLN A 806 22.14 -15.12 9.92
CA GLN A 806 22.10 -13.67 9.90
C GLN A 806 21.11 -13.19 10.95
N ALA A 807 21.47 -12.16 11.71
CA ALA A 807 20.56 -11.46 12.60
C ALA A 807 20.77 -9.95 12.50
N THR A 808 19.68 -9.20 12.49
CA THR A 808 19.62 -7.74 12.49
C THR A 808 18.73 -7.27 13.65
N GLY A 809 19.16 -6.24 14.39
CA GLY A 809 18.39 -5.61 15.46
C GLY A 809 18.36 -4.08 15.35
N PHE A 810 17.23 -3.49 15.76
CA PHE A 810 16.96 -2.05 15.69
C PHE A 810 16.45 -1.51 17.03
N ARG A 811 16.94 -0.33 17.44
CA ARG A 811 16.50 0.33 18.68
C ARG A 811 16.52 1.85 18.54
N ARG A 812 15.34 2.46 18.53
CA ARG A 812 15.13 3.91 18.72
C ARG A 812 15.51 4.33 20.14
N ILE A 813 16.20 5.47 20.29
CA ILE A 813 16.63 5.99 21.59
C ILE A 813 15.55 6.91 22.17
N THR A 814 14.93 6.54 23.30
CA THR A 814 13.76 7.23 23.88
C THR A 814 13.98 8.69 24.26
N ARG A 815 15.22 9.09 24.61
CA ARG A 815 15.57 10.50 24.91
C ARG A 815 15.87 11.34 23.66
N ALA A 816 16.03 10.71 22.49
CA ALA A 816 16.35 11.34 21.24
C ALA A 816 15.57 10.64 20.11
N ASN A 817 14.26 10.90 20.04
CA ASN A 817 13.29 10.18 19.18
C ASN A 817 13.60 10.18 17.66
N ARG A 818 14.63 10.91 17.21
CA ARG A 818 15.14 10.93 15.83
C ARG A 818 16.35 10.01 15.60
N VAL A 819 16.88 9.36 16.64
CA VAL A 819 18.08 8.51 16.60
C VAL A 819 17.70 7.04 16.71
N VAL A 820 18.19 6.24 15.76
CA VAL A 820 18.02 4.79 15.70
C VAL A 820 19.40 4.13 15.67
N LEU A 821 19.61 3.16 16.56
CA LEU A 821 20.74 2.24 16.51
C LEU A 821 20.32 1.00 15.73
N ALA A 822 21.16 0.57 14.78
CA ALA A 822 21.00 -0.68 14.05
C ALA A 822 22.28 -1.52 14.16
N GLY A 823 22.12 -2.84 14.24
CA GLY A 823 23.22 -3.79 14.28
C GLY A 823 22.89 -5.03 13.46
N ARG A 824 23.88 -5.59 12.75
CA ARG A 824 23.76 -6.84 11.98
C ARG A 824 24.97 -7.73 12.26
N ILE A 825 24.73 -9.03 12.30
CA ILE A 825 25.76 -10.07 12.25
C ILE A 825 25.41 -11.08 11.16
N GLN A 826 26.42 -11.55 10.43
CA GLN A 826 26.36 -12.65 9.47
C GLN A 826 27.48 -13.64 9.80
N VAL A 827 27.15 -14.93 9.89
CA VAL A 827 28.11 -16.01 10.09
C VAL A 827 27.85 -17.10 9.06
N GLY A 828 28.88 -17.46 8.32
CA GLY A 828 28.86 -18.54 7.34
C GLY A 828 29.89 -19.60 7.70
N VAL A 829 29.46 -20.86 7.76
CA VAL A 829 30.36 -22.01 7.95
C VAL A 829 30.03 -23.11 6.94
N ALA A 830 31.06 -23.72 6.36
CA ALA A 830 30.92 -24.80 5.40
C ALA A 830 32.05 -25.81 5.53
N ARG A 831 31.79 -27.05 5.11
CA ARG A 831 32.76 -28.12 4.98
C ARG A 831 32.37 -28.99 3.80
N GLY A 832 33.26 -29.15 2.82
CA GLY A 832 33.08 -30.15 1.77
C GLY A 832 33.35 -31.55 2.32
N PHE A 833 32.70 -32.54 1.72
CA PHE A 833 33.02 -33.93 2.00
C PHE A 833 34.24 -34.34 1.19
N GLU A 834 35.18 -35.00 1.85
CA GLU A 834 36.43 -35.46 1.26
C GLU A 834 36.17 -36.41 0.08
N ARG A 835 36.97 -36.26 -0.98
CA ARG A 835 36.99 -37.16 -2.13
C ARG A 835 38.44 -37.38 -2.52
N GLN A 836 38.79 -38.59 -2.97
CA GLN A 836 40.01 -38.77 -3.74
C GLN A 836 39.77 -38.40 -5.21
N VAL A 837 40.75 -37.78 -5.84
CA VAL A 837 40.80 -37.51 -7.27
C VAL A 837 42.17 -37.94 -7.79
N THR A 838 42.21 -38.72 -8.87
CA THR A 838 43.46 -39.11 -9.50
C THR A 838 44.19 -37.89 -10.06
N ARG A 839 45.49 -37.79 -9.76
CA ARG A 839 46.38 -36.76 -10.31
C ARG A 839 46.70 -37.11 -11.77
N LEU A 840 46.56 -36.14 -12.66
CA LEU A 840 46.81 -36.30 -14.10
C LEU A 840 48.04 -35.49 -14.51
N ASP A 841 48.75 -35.95 -15.55
CA ASP A 841 49.81 -35.21 -16.23
C ASP A 841 49.23 -34.17 -17.22
N ASP A 842 50.11 -33.41 -17.87
CA ASP A 842 49.74 -32.39 -18.86
C ASP A 842 49.03 -32.97 -20.11
N ASN A 843 49.10 -34.30 -20.31
CA ASN A 843 48.41 -35.03 -21.39
C ASN A 843 47.08 -35.65 -20.92
N GLY A 844 46.71 -35.50 -19.65
CA GLY A 844 45.48 -36.06 -19.06
C GLY A 844 45.59 -37.53 -18.64
N LEU A 845 46.80 -38.11 -18.58
CA LEU A 845 47.05 -39.48 -18.14
C LEU A 845 47.30 -39.55 -16.62
N PRO A 846 46.89 -40.63 -15.92
CA PRO A 846 47.16 -40.80 -14.49
C PRO A 846 48.66 -40.80 -14.17
N ILE A 847 49.09 -39.93 -13.24
CA ILE A 847 50.45 -39.99 -12.70
C ILE A 847 50.52 -41.18 -11.73
N LEU A 848 51.36 -42.16 -12.06
CA LEU A 848 51.54 -43.36 -11.25
C LEU A 848 52.57 -43.13 -10.14
N GLY A 849 52.35 -43.74 -8.98
CA GLY A 849 53.29 -43.77 -7.87
C GLY A 849 54.43 -44.79 -8.08
N PRO A 850 55.40 -44.86 -7.15
CA PRO A 850 56.49 -45.84 -7.18
C PRO A 850 56.02 -47.31 -7.11
N ASP A 851 54.78 -47.51 -6.68
CA ASP A 851 54.03 -48.77 -6.60
C ASP A 851 53.24 -49.10 -7.88
N GLY A 852 53.19 -48.19 -8.86
CA GLY A 852 52.46 -48.35 -10.11
C GLY A 852 50.97 -47.98 -10.03
N GLU A 853 50.47 -47.60 -8.85
CA GLU A 853 49.08 -47.17 -8.66
C GLU A 853 48.90 -45.67 -8.95
N PRO A 854 47.73 -45.21 -9.44
CA PRO A 854 47.49 -43.79 -9.68
C PRO A 854 47.55 -42.96 -8.39
N LEU A 855 48.42 -41.95 -8.36
CA LEU A 855 48.48 -40.97 -7.27
C LEU A 855 47.12 -40.26 -7.15
N THR A 856 46.67 -40.05 -5.91
CA THR A 856 45.40 -39.37 -5.63
C THR A 856 45.57 -38.18 -4.70
N ASP A 857 44.84 -37.11 -5.01
CA ASP A 857 44.73 -35.88 -4.22
C ASP A 857 43.38 -35.83 -3.51
N THR A 858 43.39 -35.52 -2.21
CA THR A 858 42.16 -35.39 -1.41
C THR A 858 41.57 -33.98 -1.51
N VAL A 859 40.37 -33.85 -2.09
CA VAL A 859 39.70 -32.56 -2.33
C VAL A 859 38.48 -32.39 -1.42
N ALA A 860 38.59 -31.50 -0.44
CA ALA A 860 37.56 -31.25 0.60
C ALA A 860 36.89 -29.86 0.55
N ASP A 861 37.24 -29.02 -0.43
CA ASP A 861 36.67 -27.68 -0.57
C ASP A 861 35.26 -27.64 -1.17
N LEU A 862 34.59 -26.49 -1.02
CA LEU A 862 33.41 -26.15 -1.81
C LEU A 862 33.85 -25.56 -3.16
N PRO A 863 33.05 -25.75 -4.24
CA PRO A 863 33.28 -25.05 -5.51
C PRO A 863 33.13 -23.54 -5.35
N ALA A 864 33.84 -22.73 -6.12
CA ALA A 864 33.85 -21.27 -6.02
C ALA A 864 32.44 -20.65 -5.98
N GLY A 865 31.51 -21.14 -6.81
CA GLY A 865 30.11 -20.70 -6.83
C GLY A 865 29.29 -20.99 -5.55
N ARG A 866 29.86 -21.69 -4.56
CA ARG A 866 29.23 -22.02 -3.26
C ARG A 866 30.00 -21.53 -2.04
N ARG A 867 31.20 -20.98 -2.19
CA ARG A 867 31.96 -20.36 -1.09
C ARG A 867 31.30 -19.07 -0.59
N PHE A 868 31.78 -18.56 0.54
CA PHE A 868 31.41 -17.25 1.07
C PHE A 868 32.36 -16.16 0.54
N PHE A 869 31.84 -14.94 0.38
CA PHE A 869 32.55 -13.74 -0.06
C PHE A 869 32.03 -12.54 0.75
N ALA A 870 32.89 -11.55 1.01
CA ALA A 870 32.54 -10.33 1.72
C ALA A 870 33.34 -9.11 1.22
N GLY A 871 32.90 -7.92 1.61
CA GLY A 871 33.25 -6.64 1.02
C GLY A 871 32.13 -6.13 0.10
N GLY A 872 31.94 -4.81 0.03
CA GLY A 872 30.88 -4.18 -0.75
C GLY A 872 29.73 -3.61 0.09
N SER A 873 28.70 -3.05 -0.57
CA SER A 873 27.68 -2.22 0.09
C SER A 873 26.72 -2.96 1.01
N THR A 874 26.71 -4.28 1.00
CA THR A 874 25.78 -5.14 1.76
C THR A 874 26.47 -6.02 2.82
N SER A 875 27.80 -5.96 2.90
CA SER A 875 28.60 -6.63 3.93
C SER A 875 29.49 -5.62 4.63
N VAL A 876 30.79 -5.51 4.33
CA VAL A 876 31.69 -4.52 4.95
C VAL A 876 31.90 -3.35 3.98
N ARG A 877 31.24 -2.21 4.24
CA ARG A 877 31.39 -0.96 3.47
C ARG A 877 32.79 -0.39 3.66
N GLY A 878 33.29 0.38 2.70
CA GLY A 878 34.69 0.82 2.67
C GLY A 878 35.65 -0.22 2.07
N PHE A 879 35.21 -1.47 1.89
CA PHE A 879 35.83 -2.45 1.01
C PHE A 879 35.02 -2.60 -0.27
N GLN A 880 35.71 -2.86 -1.39
CA GLN A 880 35.09 -3.22 -2.66
C GLN A 880 34.40 -4.59 -2.60
N GLN A 881 33.53 -4.86 -3.57
CA GLN A 881 32.74 -6.09 -3.64
C GLN A 881 33.62 -7.35 -3.71
N ASP A 882 33.35 -8.30 -2.82
CA ASP A 882 34.01 -9.63 -2.76
C ASP A 882 35.56 -9.57 -2.58
N ARG A 883 36.11 -8.48 -2.01
CA ARG A 883 37.57 -8.26 -1.80
C ARG A 883 38.10 -8.63 -0.40
N LEU A 884 37.29 -9.16 0.52
CA LEU A 884 37.77 -9.64 1.83
C LEU A 884 38.30 -11.08 1.76
N GLY A 885 39.33 -11.34 2.57
CA GLY A 885 39.94 -12.65 2.76
C GLY A 885 41.14 -12.65 3.70
N VAL A 886 41.54 -13.84 4.17
CA VAL A 886 42.87 -14.12 4.72
C VAL A 886 43.88 -14.36 3.58
N ALA A 887 45.18 -14.27 3.88
CA ALA A 887 46.24 -14.36 2.85
C ALA A 887 46.14 -15.62 1.97
N GLY A 888 45.83 -16.79 2.55
CA GLY A 888 45.69 -18.05 1.81
C GLY A 888 44.47 -18.17 0.88
N ILE A 889 43.62 -17.13 0.77
CA ILE A 889 42.53 -17.06 -0.22
C ILE A 889 42.54 -15.75 -1.03
N LEU A 890 43.57 -14.92 -0.88
CA LEU A 890 43.77 -13.69 -1.63
C LEU A 890 44.96 -13.86 -2.57
N ASN A 891 44.79 -13.57 -3.85
CA ASN A 891 45.91 -13.56 -4.78
C ASN A 891 46.77 -12.29 -4.64
N ALA A 892 47.85 -12.22 -5.42
CA ALA A 892 48.81 -11.12 -5.40
C ALA A 892 48.20 -9.73 -5.71
N THR A 893 47.06 -9.67 -6.43
CA THR A 893 46.30 -8.44 -6.74
C THR A 893 45.13 -8.17 -5.77
N GLY A 894 45.00 -8.97 -4.71
CA GLY A 894 43.96 -8.84 -3.69
C GLY A 894 42.56 -9.24 -4.17
N LEU A 895 42.43 -10.10 -5.18
CA LEU A 895 41.17 -10.78 -5.52
C LEU A 895 40.98 -11.98 -4.57
N SER A 896 39.74 -12.22 -4.15
CA SER A 896 39.39 -13.33 -3.26
C SER A 896 38.91 -14.56 -4.04
N ASN A 897 39.45 -15.72 -3.69
CA ASN A 897 38.96 -17.05 -4.09
C ASN A 897 37.67 -17.46 -3.34
N GLY A 898 37.25 -16.67 -2.35
CA GLY A 898 36.21 -17.03 -1.40
C GLY A 898 36.70 -18.08 -0.40
N GLY A 899 35.89 -18.38 0.61
CA GLY A 899 36.26 -19.33 1.67
C GLY A 899 35.08 -20.10 2.26
N ASN A 900 35.40 -21.11 3.06
CA ASN A 900 34.41 -21.95 3.73
C ASN A 900 34.03 -21.42 5.13
N GLY A 901 34.67 -20.36 5.62
CA GLY A 901 34.28 -19.60 6.81
C GLY A 901 34.07 -18.12 6.51
N MET A 902 33.10 -17.47 7.16
CA MET A 902 32.87 -16.02 7.06
C MET A 902 32.25 -15.48 8.35
N VAL A 903 32.72 -14.32 8.79
CA VAL A 903 32.05 -13.52 9.83
C VAL A 903 32.02 -12.07 9.36
N VAL A 904 30.85 -11.43 9.42
CA VAL A 904 30.64 -10.00 9.15
C VAL A 904 29.76 -9.42 10.26
N MET A 905 30.11 -8.24 10.73
CA MET A 905 29.39 -7.47 11.75
C MET A 905 29.28 -6.02 11.28
N ASN A 906 28.10 -5.44 11.49
CA ASN A 906 27.80 -4.06 11.13
C ASN A 906 27.14 -3.35 12.32
N GLY A 907 27.55 -2.13 12.60
CA GLY A 907 26.91 -1.22 13.54
C GLY A 907 26.63 0.11 12.84
N GLU A 908 25.44 0.65 13.07
CA GLU A 908 24.99 1.89 12.42
C GLU A 908 24.18 2.77 13.38
N VAL A 909 24.46 4.07 13.34
CA VAL A 909 23.72 5.12 14.04
C VAL A 909 23.07 6.01 12.99
N ARG A 910 21.75 6.05 12.97
CA ARG A 910 20.94 6.86 12.06
C ARG A 910 20.38 8.05 12.83
N THR A 911 20.40 9.24 12.24
CA THR A 911 19.68 10.40 12.75
C THR A 911 18.90 11.08 11.64
N GLN A 912 17.59 11.26 11.84
CA GLN A 912 16.74 11.99 10.90
C GLN A 912 17.01 13.49 11.03
N VAL A 913 17.44 14.14 9.94
CA VAL A 913 17.82 15.56 9.92
C VAL A 913 16.78 16.41 9.20
N LEU A 914 16.26 15.92 8.07
CA LEU A 914 15.11 16.47 7.34
C LEU A 914 14.01 15.41 7.26
N THR A 915 12.80 15.79 6.83
CA THR A 915 11.67 14.86 6.66
C THR A 915 12.05 13.60 5.89
N ASP A 916 12.77 13.78 4.77
CA ASP A 916 13.16 12.70 3.86
C ASP A 916 14.68 12.44 3.83
N VAL A 917 15.47 13.08 4.70
CA VAL A 917 16.94 12.88 4.75
C VAL A 917 17.39 12.50 6.15
N SER A 918 18.05 11.33 6.24
CA SER A 918 18.78 10.91 7.45
C SER A 918 20.27 10.88 7.20
N LEU A 919 21.04 11.31 8.20
CA LEU A 919 22.49 11.11 8.26
C LEU A 919 22.79 9.83 9.02
N VAL A 920 23.89 9.20 8.63
CA VAL A 920 24.31 7.89 9.13
C VAL A 920 25.79 7.91 9.47
N GLY A 921 26.14 7.38 10.63
CA GLY A 921 27.50 6.94 10.95
C GLY A 921 27.53 5.43 11.08
N PHE A 922 28.56 4.76 10.56
CA PHE A 922 28.67 3.31 10.62
C PHE A 922 30.08 2.82 10.96
N ILE A 923 30.13 1.62 11.53
CA ILE A 923 31.33 0.81 11.70
C ILE A 923 31.01 -0.62 11.24
N ASP A 924 31.82 -1.14 10.34
CA ASP A 924 31.69 -2.48 9.78
C ASP A 924 32.99 -3.25 10.03
N GLY A 925 32.90 -4.56 10.23
CA GLY A 925 34.07 -5.41 10.40
C GLY A 925 33.80 -6.87 10.08
N GLY A 926 34.80 -7.57 9.55
CA GLY A 926 34.65 -8.98 9.22
C GLY A 926 35.78 -9.52 8.35
N ASN A 927 35.74 -10.82 8.07
CA ASN A 927 36.62 -11.44 7.07
C ASN A 927 36.06 -12.78 6.55
N VAL A 928 36.68 -13.27 5.47
CA VAL A 928 36.47 -14.59 4.88
C VAL A 928 37.70 -15.46 5.16
N PHE A 929 37.46 -16.72 5.50
CA PHE A 929 38.46 -17.69 5.97
C PHE A 929 38.44 -18.95 5.11
N ALA A 930 39.62 -19.55 4.86
CA ALA A 930 39.74 -20.77 4.07
C ALA A 930 38.83 -21.89 4.61
N ARG A 931 38.93 -22.21 5.91
CA ARG A 931 38.06 -23.17 6.60
C ARG A 931 37.30 -22.51 7.74
N ALA A 932 36.14 -23.07 8.09
CA ALA A 932 35.36 -22.62 9.25
C ALA A 932 36.14 -22.73 10.59
N SER A 933 37.08 -23.68 10.70
CA SER A 933 37.99 -23.83 11.85
C SER A 933 39.04 -22.73 11.98
N ASP A 934 39.28 -21.96 10.91
CA ASP A 934 40.32 -20.93 10.87
C ASP A 934 39.80 -19.55 11.31
N ILE A 935 38.51 -19.44 11.67
CA ILE A 935 37.88 -18.18 12.09
C ILE A 935 38.52 -17.66 13.38
N ARG A 936 39.16 -16.49 13.29
CA ARG A 936 39.83 -15.80 14.40
C ARG A 936 39.51 -14.32 14.36
N ALA A 937 39.14 -13.74 15.51
CA ALA A 937 38.76 -12.33 15.59
C ALA A 937 39.91 -11.35 15.25
N GLY A 938 41.16 -11.75 15.50
CA GLY A 938 42.35 -10.95 15.17
C GLY A 938 42.61 -10.80 13.66
N ASP A 939 42.01 -11.65 12.83
CA ASP A 939 42.11 -11.58 11.37
C ASP A 939 40.96 -10.76 10.73
N PHE A 940 40.07 -10.16 11.53
CA PHE A 940 38.99 -9.31 11.02
C PHE A 940 39.52 -8.00 10.47
N ARG A 941 38.98 -7.59 9.31
CA ARG A 941 39.27 -6.29 8.70
C ARG A 941 38.17 -5.31 9.06
N GLY A 942 38.55 -4.06 9.33
CA GLY A 942 37.62 -3.04 9.85
C GLY A 942 37.45 -1.86 8.90
N ALA A 943 36.27 -1.25 8.91
CA ALA A 943 35.99 0.01 8.24
C ALA A 943 35.01 0.86 9.05
N ALA A 944 35.13 2.18 8.94
CA ALA A 944 34.21 3.14 9.54
C ALA A 944 33.85 4.23 8.52
N GLY A 945 32.68 4.83 8.63
CA GLY A 945 32.24 5.77 7.60
C GLY A 945 30.98 6.56 7.93
N LEU A 946 30.61 7.39 6.96
CA LEU A 946 29.44 8.24 7.00
C LEU A 946 28.55 7.96 5.79
N GLY A 947 27.25 8.16 5.94
CA GLY A 947 26.29 7.97 4.88
C GLY A 947 25.10 8.92 4.95
N ILE A 948 24.38 8.98 3.84
CA ILE A 948 23.12 9.70 3.67
C ILE A 948 22.06 8.68 3.27
N ARG A 949 20.86 8.83 3.81
CA ARG A 949 19.65 8.12 3.37
C ARG A 949 18.66 9.15 2.86
N TYR A 950 18.19 9.00 1.63
CA TYR A 950 17.08 9.79 1.09
C TYR A 950 15.84 8.90 0.92
N ARG A 951 14.74 9.23 1.58
CA ARG A 951 13.48 8.49 1.48
C ARG A 951 12.82 8.77 0.13
N SER A 952 12.84 7.78 -0.77
CA SER A 952 12.17 7.86 -2.07
C SER A 952 10.91 6.97 -2.08
N PRO A 953 10.00 7.14 -3.06
CA PRO A 953 8.86 6.24 -3.26
C PRO A 953 9.24 4.77 -3.53
N LEU A 954 10.52 4.49 -3.87
CA LEU A 954 11.06 3.15 -4.10
C LEU A 954 11.78 2.58 -2.86
N GLY A 955 11.71 3.26 -1.71
CA GLY A 955 12.48 2.98 -0.50
C GLY A 955 13.69 3.93 -0.33
N PRO A 956 14.50 3.73 0.72
CA PRO A 956 15.63 4.61 1.01
C PRO A 956 16.77 4.44 -0.02
N LEU A 957 17.17 5.54 -0.65
CA LEU A 957 18.39 5.66 -1.43
C LEU A 957 19.56 5.87 -0.49
N ARG A 958 20.59 5.01 -0.56
CA ARG A 958 21.77 5.06 0.30
C ARG A 958 22.99 5.57 -0.45
N LEU A 959 23.63 6.57 0.14
CA LEU A 959 24.98 7.00 -0.17
C LEU A 959 25.86 6.63 1.03
N ASP A 960 26.90 5.82 0.86
CA ASP A 960 27.80 5.40 1.94
C ASP A 960 29.27 5.66 1.54
N PHE A 961 30.04 6.34 2.39
CA PHE A 961 31.47 6.60 2.21
C PHE A 961 32.25 5.98 3.37
N GLY A 962 32.99 4.91 3.10
CA GLY A 962 33.69 4.11 4.10
C GLY A 962 35.21 4.21 3.99
N PHE A 963 35.87 4.32 5.12
CA PHE A 963 37.33 4.31 5.27
C PHE A 963 37.77 3.01 5.93
N LYS A 964 38.85 2.40 5.43
CA LYS A 964 39.45 1.19 6.02
C LYS A 964 40.25 1.56 7.26
N LEU A 965 40.12 0.77 8.32
CA LEU A 965 40.87 0.95 9.57
C LEU A 965 42.28 0.32 9.49
N ASP A 966 42.41 -0.75 8.71
CA ASP A 966 43.66 -1.45 8.43
C ASP A 966 44.00 -1.42 6.92
N HIS A 967 45.28 -1.27 6.56
CA HIS A 967 45.74 -1.24 5.17
C HIS A 967 46.76 -2.34 4.89
N ARG A 968 46.59 -3.05 3.77
CA ARG A 968 47.49 -4.07 3.22
C ARG A 968 48.24 -3.56 1.98
N LEU A 969 49.33 -4.23 1.65
CA LEU A 969 50.06 -4.09 0.40
C LEU A 969 49.70 -5.26 -0.52
N PHE A 970 49.42 -4.98 -1.79
CA PHE A 970 49.20 -5.96 -2.86
C PHE A 970 50.12 -5.58 -4.03
N ASN A 971 51.01 -6.48 -4.46
CA ASN A 971 52.07 -6.19 -5.45
C ASN A 971 52.81 -4.86 -5.17
N LEU A 972 53.28 -4.67 -3.93
CA LEU A 972 53.95 -3.46 -3.42
C LEU A 972 53.11 -2.16 -3.46
N LYS A 973 51.90 -2.19 -4.01
CA LYS A 973 50.96 -1.07 -4.00
C LYS A 973 50.11 -1.12 -2.72
N ARG A 974 50.05 0.00 -1.99
CA ARG A 974 49.16 0.13 -0.82
C ARG A 974 47.71 0.17 -1.28
N GLU A 975 46.85 -0.61 -0.63
CA GLU A 975 45.43 -0.59 -0.97
C GLU A 975 44.81 0.80 -0.71
N ARG A 976 43.83 1.15 -1.54
CA ARG A 976 43.02 2.37 -1.39
C ARG A 976 42.35 2.37 -0.02
N GLY A 977 42.54 3.45 0.76
CA GLY A 977 42.03 3.57 2.13
C GLY A 977 40.54 3.90 2.25
N TRP A 978 39.82 4.09 1.14
CA TRP A 978 38.41 4.45 1.12
C TRP A 978 37.68 3.84 -0.06
N GLU A 979 36.38 3.62 0.09
CA GLU A 979 35.47 3.20 -0.98
C GLU A 979 34.09 3.87 -0.83
N PHE A 980 33.44 4.10 -1.97
CA PHE A 980 32.13 4.74 -2.06
C PHE A 980 31.08 3.73 -2.54
N HIS A 981 29.88 3.77 -1.95
CA HIS A 981 28.78 2.89 -2.30
C HIS A 981 27.48 3.67 -2.53
N LEU A 982 26.78 3.30 -3.60
CA LEU A 982 25.41 3.74 -3.89
C LEU A 982 24.51 2.50 -3.89
N SER A 983 23.36 2.54 -3.23
CA SER A 983 22.44 1.39 -3.12
C SER A 983 20.99 1.82 -2.85
N ILE A 984 20.03 0.91 -3.03
CA ILE A 984 18.60 1.11 -2.75
C ILE A 984 18.17 0.12 -1.65
N GLY A 985 17.33 0.56 -0.73
CA GLY A 985 16.89 -0.22 0.43
C GLY A 985 17.90 -0.17 1.58
N GLU A 986 17.46 -0.51 2.78
CA GLU A 986 18.31 -0.38 3.97
C GLU A 986 19.53 -1.30 3.99
N ALA A 987 20.57 -0.88 4.71
CA ALA A 987 21.80 -1.66 4.83
C ALA A 987 21.67 -2.86 5.79
N PHE A 988 20.56 -2.95 6.56
CA PHE A 988 20.38 -3.80 7.75
C PHE A 988 19.18 -4.74 7.64
#